data_AF-A0A7D4Q614-F1
#
_entry.id   AF-A0A7D4Q614-F1
#
_cell.length_a   1.000
_cell.length_b   1.000
_cell.length_c   1.000
_cell.angle_alpha   90.00
_cell.angle_beta   90.00
_cell.angle_gamma   90.00
#
_symmetry.space_group_name_H-M   'P 1'
#
loop_
_entity.id
_entity.type
_entity.pdbx_description
1 polymer ?
#
loop_
_entity_poly.entity_id
_entity_poly.type
_entity_poly.pdbx_seq_one_letter_code
_entity_poly.pdbx_strand_id
1 'polypeptide(L)'
;MSLLRNLLLLACLLFVYAAYGQQDVDFHLNGTFLAGKNVLKVKRDFKDPYLWVLVQGNQVYRINSTTKTVDDYTAQFSAYSGQQFVDITGVSDKLVYIALNSANILEYDNGAIRNISAADGIVGVVNSIGVDYTGSYFSRDLPPGSGSRPNAPSLLIGTNTGMCHYDYTNKVMLPGSSHVPARVFEATYRTEMFSDLEAGTDPDPLILYPAVGLVNSILVGYLWYGNNSSYGNSLNTAYYTDGVIKDIIQAYYPDGYMNFYWGTESGLFQNIRAYSRGSGSPQKKYLQGINVNKIASIYGLKSFGNSAFANLIKENLLVGTNQGLYFSNSGYWQPGASTMPNYIFFHYDGLGSKKINDVEVNATSYTNPVCEDGVWVAAIDGLYLLRPDYAPYIDPAKKITAIQFEGKTSDVNEIQVCGSAAAKAFVQTTVYPDATIQWYKNGQEIPNESNPTLSITQAGDYHAVLYDPCSPLHFESNHLTVTVISGPVFSFNYPDNLKYCSGSSATLQTDNNSLYQYRWYKDGVLNGNTTSTLSNITQPGKYKVEVSACSGSWVPSKEVQIDFIKMPVPLLTPDKAAYCNGEQAILSATVPIDATGIVNWQPYQYRWYKDGVLLNSATAATLNVTQPGKYKVEVTSCTGNTATSAEVQISFITLAVPVIKADKPAYCVGDVATLSTPFVNDGTYTINWLIGGSVIPSAKNLSSILLSTPGSYTVSISSNLTSCSQSSVAYPLSFDPPPSLILERIINTTLCDGQTVDLKANYPFGAVKWSTGETTDKISVKQSGTYTATVKTAAGCEVPKDITVQFLPNPVLNMPDATLCQFTNEQVTLTAPPGFVSYQWNGQTGGQTYTTNTLGQVTLTVTDQNGCKASQTINITSHCKDIHIPNTFTPNGDGVNDKWVIAGLEGDASVNVKIYNRTGALIFQSQGYAVPWDGTYQNKKVPAGVYYYVITAKGAGQVLSGSLTLIY
;
A
#
# COMPACT_ATOMS: atom_id res chain seq x y z
N MET A 1 -72.51 -8.06 -6.27
CA MET A 1 -72.12 -6.86 -5.49
C MET A 1 -71.08 -7.14 -4.40
N SER A 2 -71.14 -8.23 -3.63
CA SER A 2 -70.10 -8.50 -2.60
C SER A 2 -68.71 -8.82 -3.19
N LEU A 3 -68.64 -9.47 -4.36
CA LEU A 3 -67.37 -9.72 -5.05
C LEU A 3 -66.68 -8.41 -5.47
N LEU A 4 -67.44 -7.46 -6.01
CA LEU A 4 -66.92 -6.14 -6.42
C LEU A 4 -66.47 -5.32 -5.21
N ARG A 5 -67.20 -5.41 -4.09
CA ARG A 5 -66.86 -4.75 -2.82
C ARG A 5 -65.61 -5.35 -2.18
N ASN A 6 -65.43 -6.67 -2.26
CA ASN A 6 -64.23 -7.36 -1.80
C ASN A 6 -63.02 -7.11 -2.71
N LEU A 7 -63.21 -6.99 -4.03
CA LEU A 7 -62.16 -6.58 -4.97
C LEU A 7 -61.76 -5.12 -4.77
N LEU A 8 -62.71 -4.22 -4.48
CA LEU A 8 -62.41 -2.82 -4.12
C LEU A 8 -61.71 -2.72 -2.75
N LEU A 9 -62.09 -3.54 -1.77
CA LEU A 9 -61.38 -3.62 -0.48
C LEU A 9 -59.98 -4.20 -0.63
N LEU A 10 -59.79 -5.22 -1.48
CA LEU A 10 -58.48 -5.80 -1.77
C LEU A 10 -57.61 -4.84 -2.59
N ALA A 11 -58.19 -4.12 -3.55
CA ALA A 11 -57.53 -3.05 -4.30
C ALA A 11 -57.17 -1.87 -3.37
N CYS A 12 -58.06 -1.44 -2.49
CA CYS A 12 -57.75 -0.41 -1.48
C CYS A 12 -56.68 -0.89 -0.49
N LEU A 13 -56.69 -2.16 -0.07
CA LEU A 13 -55.65 -2.74 0.78
C LEU A 13 -54.30 -2.85 0.05
N LEU A 14 -54.31 -3.17 -1.25
CA LEU A 14 -53.12 -3.16 -2.12
C LEU A 14 -52.60 -1.75 -2.38
N PHE A 15 -53.47 -0.75 -2.57
CA PHE A 15 -53.12 0.66 -2.68
C PHE A 15 -52.57 1.23 -1.37
N VAL A 16 -53.13 0.82 -0.22
CA VAL A 16 -52.61 1.18 1.10
C VAL A 16 -51.27 0.50 1.39
N TYR A 17 -51.06 -0.76 0.97
CA TYR A 17 -49.75 -1.42 1.07
C TYR A 17 -48.70 -0.82 0.13
N ALA A 18 -49.09 -0.41 -1.08
CA ALA A 18 -48.19 0.25 -2.03
C ALA A 18 -47.68 1.61 -1.53
N ALA A 19 -48.46 2.33 -0.72
CA ALA A 19 -48.07 3.63 -0.16
C ALA A 19 -46.97 3.56 0.91
N TYR A 20 -46.70 2.40 1.53
CA TYR A 20 -45.68 2.25 2.58
C TYR A 20 -44.34 1.68 2.08
N GLY A 21 -44.22 1.35 0.79
CA GLY A 21 -43.02 0.75 0.20
C GLY A 21 -42.39 1.53 -0.95
N GLN A 22 -42.71 2.81 -1.07
CA GLN A 22 -42.10 3.68 -2.08
C GLN A 22 -40.75 4.20 -1.59
N GLN A 23 -39.84 4.39 -2.54
CA GLN A 23 -38.60 5.09 -2.31
C GLN A 23 -38.89 6.57 -2.01
N ASP A 24 -38.65 7.01 -0.76
CA ASP A 24 -39.00 8.34 -0.26
C ASP A 24 -37.91 9.39 -0.43
N VAL A 25 -36.71 8.99 -0.83
CA VAL A 25 -35.55 9.83 -1.15
C VAL A 25 -34.74 9.07 -2.20
N ASP A 26 -34.27 9.74 -3.23
CA ASP A 26 -33.20 9.22 -4.10
C ASP A 26 -31.95 10.07 -3.95
N PHE A 27 -30.80 9.50 -4.31
CA PHE A 27 -29.53 10.20 -4.27
C PHE A 27 -28.91 10.29 -5.67
N HIS A 28 -28.32 11.44 -5.98
CA HIS A 28 -27.40 11.56 -7.11
C HIS A 28 -25.96 11.69 -6.60
N LEU A 29 -25.03 11.12 -7.37
CA LEU A 29 -23.61 11.28 -7.11
C LEU A 29 -23.21 12.71 -7.48
N ASN A 30 -22.86 13.50 -6.47
CA ASN A 30 -22.52 14.92 -6.61
C ASN A 30 -21.00 15.18 -6.52
N GLY A 31 -20.19 14.18 -6.17
CA GLY A 31 -18.74 14.30 -6.22
C GLY A 31 -18.00 13.05 -5.80
N THR A 32 -16.78 12.90 -6.32
CA THR A 32 -15.85 11.83 -5.98
C THR A 32 -14.51 12.44 -5.58
N PHE A 33 -14.01 12.02 -4.42
CA PHE A 33 -12.79 12.52 -3.79
C PHE A 33 -11.88 11.35 -3.43
N LEU A 34 -10.57 11.61 -3.38
CA LEU A 34 -9.59 10.61 -2.94
C LEU A 34 -9.70 9.28 -3.73
N ALA A 35 -9.98 9.36 -5.03
CA ALA A 35 -10.19 8.19 -5.88
C ALA A 35 -8.97 7.22 -5.82
N GLY A 36 -9.25 5.94 -5.68
CA GLY A 36 -8.27 4.87 -5.50
C GLY A 36 -7.76 4.69 -4.07
N LYS A 37 -8.20 5.50 -3.10
CA LYS A 37 -7.79 5.38 -1.69
C LYS A 37 -8.85 4.63 -0.87
N ASN A 38 -8.42 3.71 -0.02
CA ASN A 38 -9.30 3.03 0.93
C ASN A 38 -9.61 3.95 2.12
N VAL A 39 -10.78 4.60 2.08
CA VAL A 39 -11.19 5.57 3.09
C VAL A 39 -11.80 4.83 4.27
N LEU A 40 -11.21 4.99 5.45
CA LEU A 40 -11.60 4.25 6.65
C LEU A 40 -12.66 5.00 7.47
N LYS A 41 -12.47 6.30 7.68
CA LYS A 41 -13.36 7.16 8.47
C LYS A 41 -13.52 8.51 7.80
N VAL A 42 -14.71 9.08 7.91
CA VAL A 42 -15.00 10.45 7.49
C VAL A 42 -15.80 11.13 8.59
N LYS A 43 -15.34 12.29 9.06
CA LYS A 43 -16.03 13.10 10.08
C LYS A 43 -16.13 14.53 9.63
N ARG A 44 -17.32 15.11 9.80
CA ARG A 44 -17.58 16.51 9.45
C ARG A 44 -17.60 17.36 10.71
N ASP A 45 -17.10 18.59 10.58
CA ASP A 45 -17.27 19.61 11.59
C ASP A 45 -18.70 20.19 11.56
N PHE A 46 -19.31 20.42 12.73
CA PHE A 46 -20.68 20.96 12.80
C PHE A 46 -20.74 22.49 12.66
N LYS A 47 -19.64 23.21 12.86
CA LYS A 47 -19.56 24.68 12.86
C LYS A 47 -18.91 25.25 11.61
N ASP A 48 -18.23 24.43 10.81
CA ASP A 48 -17.55 24.88 9.59
C ASP A 48 -17.72 23.89 8.41
N PRO A 49 -17.30 24.25 7.18
CA PRO A 49 -17.54 23.42 6.01
C PRO A 49 -16.50 22.30 5.86
N TYR A 50 -15.59 22.08 6.80
CA TYR A 50 -14.53 21.11 6.63
C TYR A 50 -14.94 19.71 7.09
N LEU A 51 -14.41 18.73 6.37
CA LEU A 51 -14.45 17.34 6.78
C LEU A 51 -13.04 16.79 6.89
N TRP A 52 -12.84 15.91 7.85
CA TRP A 52 -11.60 15.21 8.10
C TRP A 52 -11.75 13.75 7.72
N VAL A 53 -10.78 13.25 6.96
CA VAL A 53 -10.82 11.93 6.36
C VAL A 53 -9.60 11.15 6.79
N LEU A 54 -9.83 9.97 7.37
CA LEU A 54 -8.79 9.00 7.65
C LEU A 54 -8.82 7.92 6.57
N VAL A 55 -7.67 7.72 5.95
CA VAL A 55 -7.43 6.75 4.89
C VAL A 55 -6.46 5.69 5.39
N GLN A 56 -6.57 4.47 4.85
CA GLN A 56 -5.69 3.35 5.19
C GLN A 56 -4.20 3.73 5.08
N GLY A 57 -3.40 3.24 6.02
CA GLY A 57 -1.98 3.60 6.10
C GLY A 57 -1.73 4.94 6.80
N ASN A 58 -2.62 5.34 7.71
CA ASN A 58 -2.54 6.57 8.51
C ASN A 58 -2.50 7.87 7.67
N GLN A 59 -3.10 7.85 6.48
CA GLN A 59 -3.17 9.04 5.64
C GLN A 59 -4.34 9.92 6.11
N VAL A 60 -4.10 11.22 6.21
CA VAL A 60 -5.04 12.18 6.78
C VAL A 60 -5.30 13.28 5.76
N TYR A 61 -6.57 13.49 5.41
CA TYR A 61 -6.99 14.53 4.48
C TYR A 61 -8.03 15.43 5.14
N ARG A 62 -8.05 16.68 4.70
CA ARG A 62 -9.12 17.63 5.01
C ARG A 62 -9.77 18.06 3.70
N ILE A 63 -11.09 18.10 3.64
CA ILE A 63 -11.81 18.54 2.44
C ILE A 63 -12.76 19.66 2.82
N ASN A 64 -12.74 20.75 2.07
CA ASN A 64 -13.74 21.81 2.19
C ASN A 64 -15.00 21.40 1.42
N SER A 65 -16.09 21.14 2.12
CA SER A 65 -17.35 20.68 1.52
C SER A 65 -18.03 21.73 0.63
N THR A 66 -17.68 23.01 0.73
CA THR A 66 -18.21 24.08 -0.13
C THR A 66 -17.38 24.24 -1.40
N THR A 67 -16.08 24.46 -1.27
CA THR A 67 -15.17 24.69 -2.42
C THR A 67 -14.69 23.40 -3.08
N LYS A 68 -14.96 22.24 -2.47
CA LYS A 68 -14.52 20.90 -2.90
C LYS A 68 -13.00 20.74 -2.95
N THR A 69 -12.25 21.62 -2.29
CA THR A 69 -10.79 21.56 -2.20
C THR A 69 -10.35 20.46 -1.23
N VAL A 70 -9.23 19.79 -1.55
CA VAL A 70 -8.68 18.66 -0.79
C VAL A 70 -7.26 19.00 -0.36
N ASP A 71 -7.03 18.98 0.95
CA ASP A 71 -5.73 19.22 1.58
C ASP A 71 -5.16 17.91 2.16
N ASP A 72 -3.88 17.63 1.90
CA ASP A 72 -3.18 16.46 2.45
C ASP A 72 -2.41 16.84 3.72
N TYR A 73 -2.84 16.28 4.86
CA TYR A 73 -2.24 16.50 6.18
C TYR A 73 -1.34 15.33 6.63
N THR A 74 -1.17 14.30 5.79
CA THR A 74 -0.46 13.07 6.15
C THR A 74 0.94 13.33 6.70
N ALA A 75 1.68 14.28 6.11
CA ALA A 75 3.04 14.59 6.52
C ALA A 75 3.13 15.13 7.97
N GLN A 76 2.09 15.81 8.45
CA GLN A 76 2.06 16.38 9.80
C GLN A 76 2.10 15.29 10.89
N PHE A 77 1.58 14.10 10.58
CA PHE A 77 1.48 12.99 11.53
C PHE A 77 2.56 11.91 11.31
N SER A 78 3.57 12.18 10.49
CA SER A 78 4.61 11.21 10.11
C SER A 78 5.38 10.64 11.31
N ALA A 79 5.58 11.41 12.38
CA ALA A 79 6.22 10.95 13.63
C ALA A 79 5.44 9.81 14.33
N TYR A 80 4.17 9.62 13.99
CA TYR A 80 3.27 8.62 14.58
C TYR A 80 2.92 7.50 13.60
N SER A 81 3.63 7.38 12.46
CA SER A 81 3.36 6.37 11.43
C SER A 81 3.47 4.92 11.93
N GLY A 82 4.22 4.68 13.01
CA GLY A 82 4.34 3.37 13.67
C GLY A 82 3.15 3.01 14.58
N GLN A 83 2.21 3.93 14.80
CA GLN A 83 1.01 3.71 15.59
C GLN A 83 -0.21 3.60 14.68
N GLN A 84 -1.17 2.73 14.99
CA GLN A 84 -2.34 2.55 14.14
C GLN A 84 -3.41 3.62 14.43
N PHE A 85 -3.78 4.41 13.43
CA PHE A 85 -4.89 5.36 13.54
C PHE A 85 -6.21 4.62 13.37
N VAL A 86 -7.16 4.84 14.27
CA VAL A 86 -8.43 4.10 14.30
C VAL A 86 -9.65 4.97 14.08
N ASP A 87 -9.56 6.26 14.41
CA ASP A 87 -10.65 7.21 14.23
C ASP A 87 -10.11 8.65 14.14
N ILE A 88 -10.90 9.57 13.61
CA ILE A 88 -10.53 10.98 13.42
C ILE A 88 -11.75 11.86 13.68
N THR A 89 -11.60 13.02 14.31
CA THR A 89 -12.70 13.98 14.43
C THR A 89 -12.20 15.42 14.44
N GLY A 90 -12.90 16.31 13.74
CA GLY A 90 -12.58 17.73 13.65
C GLY A 90 -13.45 18.59 14.57
N VAL A 91 -12.83 19.63 15.15
CA VAL A 91 -13.50 20.72 15.89
C VAL A 91 -13.46 22.05 15.12
N SER A 92 -12.52 22.19 14.20
CA SER A 92 -12.52 23.25 13.19
C SER A 92 -11.56 22.91 12.04
N ASP A 93 -11.41 23.83 11.10
CA ASP A 93 -10.36 23.86 10.09
C ASP A 93 -8.94 23.72 10.70
N LYS A 94 -8.72 24.15 11.94
CA LYS A 94 -7.39 24.14 12.58
C LYS A 94 -7.22 23.10 13.68
N LEU A 95 -8.31 22.53 14.18
CA LEU A 95 -8.30 21.63 15.33
C LEU A 95 -8.87 20.27 14.97
N VAL A 96 -8.03 19.24 14.96
CA VAL A 96 -8.40 17.85 14.68
C VAL A 96 -7.79 16.91 15.70
N TYR A 97 -8.55 15.88 16.05
CA TYR A 97 -8.13 14.80 16.94
C TYR A 97 -8.03 13.49 16.15
N ILE A 98 -6.99 12.71 16.42
CA ILE A 98 -6.78 11.38 15.83
C ILE A 98 -6.67 10.37 16.96
N ALA A 99 -7.56 9.39 16.97
CA ALA A 99 -7.52 8.27 17.89
C ALA A 99 -6.49 7.25 17.43
N LEU A 100 -5.69 6.79 18.39
CA LEU A 100 -4.69 5.75 18.19
C LEU A 100 -5.23 4.45 18.80
N ASN A 101 -4.83 3.29 18.25
CA ASN A 101 -5.13 1.98 18.85
C ASN A 101 -4.31 1.74 20.14
N SER A 102 -4.41 2.68 21.10
CA SER A 102 -3.74 2.70 22.40
C SER A 102 -4.47 3.71 23.29
N ALA A 103 -3.98 3.94 24.52
CA ALA A 103 -4.53 4.98 25.42
C ALA A 103 -4.04 6.40 25.05
N ASN A 104 -4.07 6.75 23.76
CA ASN A 104 -3.53 8.00 23.23
C ASN A 104 -4.42 8.60 22.14
N ILE A 105 -4.50 9.93 22.12
CA ILE A 105 -5.15 10.73 21.08
C ILE A 105 -4.18 11.83 20.68
N LEU A 106 -4.00 12.03 19.39
CA LEU A 106 -3.23 13.16 18.86
C LEU A 106 -4.16 14.34 18.66
N GLU A 107 -3.92 15.42 19.38
CA GLU A 107 -4.52 16.73 19.16
C GLU A 107 -3.60 17.50 18.21
N TYR A 108 -4.08 17.82 17.00
CA TYR A 108 -3.44 18.77 16.10
C TYR A 108 -4.19 20.10 16.18
N ASP A 109 -3.53 21.13 16.68
CA ASP A 109 -4.06 22.49 16.81
C ASP A 109 -3.14 23.47 16.09
N ASN A 110 -3.59 23.97 14.94
CA ASN A 110 -2.93 25.02 14.16
C ASN A 110 -1.42 24.77 13.92
N GLY A 111 -1.05 23.52 13.61
CA GLY A 111 0.33 23.12 13.30
C GLY A 111 1.11 22.51 14.47
N ALA A 112 0.58 22.56 15.69
CA ALA A 112 1.18 21.90 16.85
C ALA A 112 0.48 20.57 17.13
N ILE A 113 1.24 19.53 17.48
CA ILE A 113 0.69 18.23 17.90
C ILE A 113 0.95 18.03 19.40
N ARG A 114 -0.12 17.73 20.14
CA ARG A 114 -0.09 17.28 21.53
C ARG A 114 -0.61 15.85 21.61
N ASN A 115 0.07 15.02 22.39
CA ASN A 115 -0.43 13.70 22.74
C ASN A 115 -1.27 13.79 24.04
N ILE A 116 -2.57 13.52 23.95
CA ILE A 116 -3.46 13.34 25.09
C ILE A 116 -3.40 11.86 25.45
N SER A 117 -2.99 11.55 26.68
CA SER A 117 -2.59 10.20 27.08
C SER A 117 -3.23 9.76 28.39
N ALA A 118 -2.80 8.61 28.91
CA ALA A 118 -3.15 8.18 30.26
C ALA A 118 -2.78 9.20 31.35
N ALA A 119 -1.75 10.04 31.14
CA ALA A 119 -1.39 11.10 32.08
C ALA A 119 -2.45 12.22 32.13
N ASP A 120 -3.18 12.43 31.04
CA ASP A 120 -4.27 13.40 30.97
C ASP A 120 -5.58 12.81 31.50
N GLY A 121 -5.66 11.47 31.67
CA GLY A 121 -6.81 10.76 32.24
C GLY A 121 -7.54 9.81 31.27
N ILE A 122 -6.95 9.49 30.11
CA ILE A 122 -7.47 8.44 29.21
C ILE A 122 -7.17 7.06 29.81
N VAL A 123 -8.20 6.28 30.10
CA VAL A 123 -8.06 4.90 30.57
C VAL A 123 -8.56 3.97 29.48
N GLY A 124 -7.77 2.93 29.17
CA GLY A 124 -8.10 1.95 28.13
C GLY A 124 -7.61 2.32 26.73
N VAL A 125 -7.71 1.36 25.82
CA VAL A 125 -7.39 1.52 24.39
C VAL A 125 -8.53 2.29 23.73
N VAL A 126 -8.20 3.44 23.11
CA VAL A 126 -9.16 4.26 22.36
C VAL A 126 -9.60 3.51 21.12
N ASN A 127 -10.90 3.52 20.85
CA ASN A 127 -11.49 2.87 19.69
C ASN A 127 -12.33 3.80 18.83
N SER A 128 -12.82 4.91 19.39
CA SER A 128 -13.56 5.93 18.65
C SER A 128 -13.52 7.28 19.36
N ILE A 129 -13.65 8.36 18.60
CA ILE A 129 -13.72 9.73 19.10
C ILE A 129 -14.80 10.53 18.35
N GLY A 130 -15.37 11.52 19.03
CA GLY A 130 -16.27 12.49 18.41
C GLY A 130 -16.40 13.75 19.25
N VAL A 131 -17.19 14.70 18.77
CA VAL A 131 -17.27 16.03 19.39
C VAL A 131 -18.70 16.30 19.85
N ASP A 132 -18.84 16.64 21.13
CA ASP A 132 -20.05 17.24 21.69
C ASP A 132 -19.89 18.77 21.76
N TYR A 133 -20.65 19.46 20.91
CA TYR A 133 -20.68 20.93 20.87
C TYR A 133 -21.73 21.55 21.79
N THR A 134 -22.69 20.74 22.24
CA THR A 134 -23.79 21.19 23.08
C THR A 134 -23.35 21.39 24.53
N GLY A 135 -22.27 20.69 24.93
CA GLY A 135 -21.79 20.67 26.30
C GLY A 135 -22.86 20.11 27.24
N SER A 136 -23.74 19.24 26.73
CA SER A 136 -24.89 18.66 27.45
C SER A 136 -24.46 17.59 28.47
N TYR A 137 -23.28 17.77 29.06
CA TYR A 137 -22.78 16.92 30.12
C TYR A 137 -23.63 17.11 31.37
N PHE A 138 -24.62 16.24 31.57
CA PHE A 138 -25.47 16.25 32.75
C PHE A 138 -24.70 15.73 33.97
N SER A 139 -24.25 16.62 34.86
CA SER A 139 -23.71 16.22 36.17
C SER A 139 -24.84 16.12 37.21
N ARG A 140 -25.37 14.93 37.49
CA ARG A 140 -26.17 14.68 38.71
C ARG A 140 -25.34 13.99 39.80
N ASP A 141 -24.03 13.79 39.58
CA ASP A 141 -23.05 13.30 40.59
C ASP A 141 -22.56 14.40 41.53
N LEU A 142 -23.10 15.62 41.38
CA LEU A 142 -22.77 16.75 42.23
C LEU A 142 -23.69 16.79 43.47
N PRO A 143 -23.16 16.95 44.69
CA PRO A 143 -23.95 17.11 45.89
C PRO A 143 -24.99 18.23 45.72
N PRO A 144 -26.21 18.09 46.27
CA PRO A 144 -27.27 19.09 46.13
C PRO A 144 -26.74 20.47 46.59
N GLY A 145 -26.75 21.46 45.70
CA GLY A 145 -26.34 22.84 45.99
C GLY A 145 -24.97 23.27 45.44
N SER A 146 -24.24 22.39 44.74
CA SER A 146 -23.12 22.83 43.90
C SER A 146 -23.66 23.32 42.55
N GLY A 147 -23.52 24.62 42.28
CA GLY A 147 -24.13 25.27 41.11
C GLY A 147 -23.82 24.58 39.78
N SER A 148 -24.73 24.74 38.82
CA SER A 148 -24.57 24.34 37.42
C SER A 148 -23.20 24.73 36.89
N ARG A 149 -22.37 23.75 36.51
CA ARG A 149 -21.16 24.05 35.73
C ARG A 149 -21.58 24.50 34.33
N PRO A 150 -20.83 25.39 33.68
CA PRO A 150 -21.12 25.79 32.30
C PRO A 150 -21.05 24.57 31.39
N ASN A 151 -22.01 24.47 30.46
CA ASN A 151 -22.02 23.53 29.34
C ASN A 151 -20.73 23.70 28.51
N ALA A 152 -19.68 22.97 28.87
CA ALA A 152 -18.39 23.04 28.18
C ALA A 152 -18.40 22.04 27.02
N PRO A 153 -18.09 22.47 25.80
CA PRO A 153 -18.03 21.54 24.68
C PRO A 153 -16.84 20.58 24.88
N SER A 154 -17.04 19.32 24.55
CA SER A 154 -16.11 18.25 24.91
C SER A 154 -15.83 17.29 23.75
N LEU A 155 -14.64 16.70 23.78
CA LEU A 155 -14.25 15.57 22.95
C LEU A 155 -14.70 14.31 23.69
N LEU A 156 -15.56 13.54 23.03
CA LEU A 156 -16.06 12.25 23.46
C LEU A 156 -15.01 11.20 23.09
N ILE A 157 -14.53 10.47 24.09
CA ILE A 157 -13.46 9.49 23.92
C ILE A 157 -14.02 8.13 24.27
N GLY A 158 -14.25 7.30 23.26
CA GLY A 158 -14.60 5.89 23.40
C GLY A 158 -13.35 5.03 23.60
N THR A 159 -13.35 4.23 24.66
CA THR A 159 -12.30 3.26 24.94
C THR A 159 -12.90 1.88 25.15
N ASN A 160 -12.05 0.86 25.22
CA ASN A 160 -12.46 -0.49 25.65
C ASN A 160 -12.80 -0.60 27.14
N THR A 161 -12.58 0.45 27.94
CA THR A 161 -12.93 0.53 29.36
C THR A 161 -14.04 1.54 29.65
N GLY A 162 -14.69 2.07 28.62
CA GLY A 162 -15.78 3.01 28.72
C GLY A 162 -15.52 4.34 28.02
N MET A 163 -16.32 5.35 28.36
CA MET A 163 -16.28 6.66 27.72
C MET A 163 -15.71 7.72 28.65
N CYS A 164 -14.98 8.65 28.07
CA CYS A 164 -14.42 9.79 28.79
C CYS A 164 -14.73 11.10 28.07
N HIS A 165 -14.90 12.18 28.82
CA HIS A 165 -15.16 13.51 28.24
C HIS A 165 -13.97 14.43 28.50
N TYR A 166 -13.36 14.92 27.42
CA TYR A 166 -12.24 15.84 27.46
C TYR A 166 -12.72 17.25 27.09
N ASP A 167 -12.65 18.20 28.01
CA ASP A 167 -12.89 19.60 27.70
C ASP A 167 -11.74 20.11 26.82
N TYR A 168 -12.00 20.22 25.52
CA TYR A 168 -10.98 20.64 24.56
C TYR A 168 -10.69 22.14 24.60
N THR A 169 -11.49 22.93 25.32
CA THR A 169 -11.28 24.37 25.50
C THR A 169 -10.30 24.60 26.65
N ASN A 170 -10.55 23.96 27.79
CA ASN A 170 -9.71 24.06 28.99
C ASN A 170 -8.61 23.00 29.05
N LYS A 171 -8.61 22.08 28.09
CA LYS A 171 -7.63 21.01 27.92
C LYS A 171 -7.52 20.06 29.13
N VAL A 172 -8.66 19.75 29.75
CA VAL A 172 -8.75 18.93 30.96
C VAL A 172 -9.83 17.86 30.83
N MET A 173 -9.62 16.70 31.45
CA MET A 173 -10.67 15.69 31.58
C MET A 173 -11.77 16.18 32.53
N LEU A 174 -13.04 16.03 32.12
CA LEU A 174 -14.18 16.47 32.92
C LEU A 174 -14.44 15.53 34.11
N PRO A 175 -14.79 16.07 35.30
CA PRO A 175 -15.16 15.28 36.48
C PRO A 175 -16.40 14.44 36.22
N GLY A 176 -16.41 13.17 36.65
CA GLY A 176 -17.52 12.24 36.40
C GLY A 176 -17.38 11.40 35.13
N SER A 177 -16.21 11.41 34.48
CA SER A 177 -15.83 10.40 33.48
C SER A 177 -15.78 9.01 34.15
N SER A 178 -16.93 8.34 34.25
CA SER A 178 -17.09 7.05 34.92
C SER A 178 -16.50 5.93 34.07
N HIS A 179 -15.60 5.14 34.63
CA HIS A 179 -14.94 4.01 33.98
C HIS A 179 -15.83 2.75 34.06
N VAL A 180 -17.06 2.84 33.56
CA VAL A 180 -17.93 1.68 33.43
C VAL A 180 -17.36 0.80 32.31
N PRO A 181 -17.09 -0.50 32.51
CA PRO A 181 -16.56 -1.40 31.49
C PRO A 181 -17.45 -1.50 30.23
N ALA A 182 -17.30 -0.53 29.32
CA ALA A 182 -18.14 -0.33 28.16
C ALA A 182 -17.38 -0.47 26.84
N ARG A 183 -17.92 -1.24 25.89
CA ARG A 183 -17.43 -1.25 24.50
C ARG A 183 -18.12 -0.16 23.68
N VAL A 184 -17.41 0.94 23.44
CA VAL A 184 -17.91 2.03 22.57
C VAL A 184 -17.67 1.66 21.10
N PHE A 185 -18.71 1.59 20.28
CA PHE A 185 -18.58 1.31 18.83
C PHE A 185 -18.27 2.57 18.05
N GLU A 186 -18.92 3.66 18.45
CA GLU A 186 -18.70 4.96 17.86
C GLU A 186 -19.03 6.05 18.87
N ALA A 187 -18.07 6.90 19.19
CA ALA A 187 -18.23 8.03 20.09
C ALA A 187 -18.83 9.19 19.30
N THR A 188 -20.16 9.25 19.23
CA THR A 188 -20.87 10.46 18.82
C THR A 188 -22.00 10.71 19.80
N TYR A 189 -22.44 11.95 19.90
CA TYR A 189 -23.58 12.36 20.72
C TYR A 189 -24.88 11.54 20.49
N ARG A 190 -24.96 10.71 19.42
CA ARG A 190 -26.11 9.87 19.07
C ARG A 190 -25.84 8.36 18.96
N THR A 191 -24.59 7.91 19.07
CA THR A 191 -24.20 6.50 18.89
C THR A 191 -23.50 5.90 20.11
N GLU A 192 -23.40 6.68 21.18
CA GLU A 192 -22.82 6.23 22.44
C GLU A 192 -23.60 5.05 23.01
N MET A 193 -22.93 3.90 23.04
CA MET A 193 -23.45 2.67 23.60
C MET A 193 -22.44 2.10 24.60
N PHE A 194 -22.95 1.80 25.79
CA PHE A 194 -22.21 1.23 26.91
C PHE A 194 -22.49 -0.26 27.01
N SER A 195 -21.48 -1.06 27.36
CA SER A 195 -21.75 -2.32 28.07
C SER A 195 -21.73 -2.05 29.57
N ASP A 196 -22.70 -2.55 30.34
CA ASP A 196 -22.77 -2.40 31.79
C ASP A 196 -22.71 -3.76 32.52
N LEU A 197 -21.52 -4.15 32.97
CA LEU A 197 -21.31 -5.40 33.71
C LEU A 197 -21.95 -5.43 35.11
N GLU A 198 -22.58 -4.35 35.61
CA GLU A 198 -22.97 -4.26 37.01
C GLU A 198 -24.38 -3.68 37.27
N ALA A 199 -25.46 -4.43 37.00
CA ALA A 199 -26.71 -4.31 37.76
C ALA A 199 -27.71 -5.45 37.50
N GLY A 200 -27.81 -6.42 38.43
CA GLY A 200 -29.01 -7.25 38.60
C GLY A 200 -28.76 -8.74 38.75
N THR A 201 -29.26 -9.31 39.83
CA THR A 201 -29.24 -10.73 40.21
C THR A 201 -30.16 -11.62 39.35
N ASP A 202 -30.07 -11.55 38.02
CA ASP A 202 -30.81 -12.45 37.12
C ASP A 202 -29.92 -13.67 36.77
N PRO A 203 -30.37 -14.93 36.93
CA PRO A 203 -29.48 -16.09 37.02
C PRO A 203 -29.04 -16.69 35.67
N ASP A 204 -29.13 -15.95 34.56
CA ASP A 204 -28.65 -16.43 33.25
C ASP A 204 -27.35 -15.69 32.82
N PRO A 205 -26.17 -16.34 32.85
CA PRO A 205 -24.87 -15.71 32.60
C PRO A 205 -24.56 -15.39 31.13
N LEU A 206 -25.57 -15.31 30.25
CA LEU A 206 -25.42 -15.07 28.82
C LEU A 206 -25.58 -13.59 28.45
N ILE A 207 -24.49 -12.84 28.67
CA ILE A 207 -24.08 -11.58 28.01
C ILE A 207 -25.23 -10.68 27.51
N LEU A 208 -25.72 -9.84 28.41
CA LEU A 208 -26.44 -8.58 28.15
C LEU A 208 -25.43 -7.55 27.57
N TYR A 209 -25.71 -6.72 26.53
CA TYR A 209 -25.21 -5.32 26.25
C TYR A 209 -25.75 -4.77 24.91
N PRO A 210 -26.34 -3.54 24.81
CA PRO A 210 -25.82 -2.24 25.26
C PRO A 210 -26.83 -1.24 25.87
N ALA A 211 -26.38 -0.45 26.84
CA ALA A 211 -27.07 0.69 27.44
C ALA A 211 -26.76 2.02 26.72
N VAL A 212 -27.70 2.96 26.70
CA VAL A 212 -27.44 4.36 26.30
C VAL A 212 -27.47 5.20 27.57
N GLY A 213 -26.42 5.97 27.81
CA GLY A 213 -26.26 6.75 29.04
C GLY A 213 -26.22 8.24 28.74
N LEU A 214 -27.23 8.98 29.19
CA LEU A 214 -27.01 10.35 29.62
C LEU A 214 -26.46 10.26 31.02
N VAL A 215 -25.29 10.86 31.25
CA VAL A 215 -24.67 10.89 32.57
C VAL A 215 -25.75 11.32 33.55
N ASN A 216 -26.07 10.39 34.46
CA ASN A 216 -27.08 10.47 35.50
C ASN A 216 -28.58 10.17 35.26
N SER A 217 -28.94 9.53 34.15
CA SER A 217 -30.15 8.71 34.05
C SER A 217 -29.85 7.54 33.12
N ILE A 218 -29.35 6.42 33.66
CA ILE A 218 -28.97 5.26 32.85
C ILE A 218 -30.23 4.70 32.17
N LEU A 219 -30.44 5.04 30.89
CA LEU A 219 -31.47 4.43 30.06
C LEU A 219 -30.91 3.12 29.50
N VAL A 220 -30.81 2.10 30.35
CA VAL A 220 -30.35 0.77 29.93
C VAL A 220 -31.32 0.20 28.90
N GLY A 221 -30.83 -0.06 27.69
CA GLY A 221 -31.31 -1.11 26.82
C GLY A 221 -30.43 -2.34 27.04
N TYR A 222 -30.93 -3.53 26.77
CA TYR A 222 -30.11 -4.73 26.76
C TYR A 222 -30.22 -5.33 25.35
N LEU A 223 -29.17 -5.39 24.55
CA LEU A 223 -29.18 -6.36 23.44
C LEU A 223 -28.67 -7.67 24.02
N TRP A 224 -29.49 -8.71 23.86
CA TRP A 224 -29.14 -10.05 24.31
C TRP A 224 -28.25 -10.69 23.26
N TYR A 225 -27.04 -11.09 23.65
CA TYR A 225 -26.22 -11.98 22.85
C TYR A 225 -26.77 -13.40 23.03
N GLY A 226 -27.83 -13.74 22.30
CA GLY A 226 -28.31 -15.10 22.29
C GLY A 226 -27.23 -16.01 21.72
N ASN A 227 -26.86 -17.09 22.42
CA ASN A 227 -26.06 -18.20 21.89
C ASN A 227 -26.64 -18.87 20.60
N ASN A 228 -27.69 -18.28 20.01
CA ASN A 228 -28.22 -18.69 18.72
C ASN A 228 -27.45 -17.96 17.60
N SER A 229 -26.85 -18.75 16.71
CA SER A 229 -26.23 -18.38 15.42
C SER A 229 -27.12 -17.56 14.45
N SER A 230 -28.31 -17.13 14.87
CA SER A 230 -29.35 -16.51 14.06
C SER A 230 -29.28 -14.97 13.96
N TYR A 231 -28.33 -14.34 14.66
CA TYR A 231 -28.18 -12.87 14.74
C TYR A 231 -26.75 -12.36 14.45
N GLY A 232 -25.80 -13.27 14.22
CA GLY A 232 -24.38 -12.98 13.96
C GLY A 232 -23.51 -12.92 15.22
N ASN A 233 -22.22 -13.25 15.09
CA ASN A 233 -21.27 -13.35 16.22
C ASN A 233 -20.42 -12.08 16.43
N SER A 234 -20.70 -10.99 15.71
CA SER A 234 -19.86 -9.79 15.72
C SER A 234 -20.71 -8.53 15.52
N LEU A 235 -20.72 -7.65 16.51
CA LEU A 235 -21.34 -6.33 16.42
C LEU A 235 -20.33 -5.35 15.79
N ASN A 236 -20.71 -4.75 14.67
CA ASN A 236 -19.85 -3.84 13.89
C ASN A 236 -20.19 -2.37 14.14
N THR A 237 -21.48 -2.06 14.22
CA THR A 237 -22.02 -0.69 14.34
C THR A 237 -23.33 -0.76 15.10
N ALA A 238 -23.63 0.28 15.85
CA ALA A 238 -24.93 0.43 16.49
C ALA A 238 -25.35 1.88 16.46
N TYR A 239 -26.66 2.09 16.41
CA TYR A 239 -27.28 3.40 16.24
C TYR A 239 -28.61 3.40 16.98
N TYR A 240 -28.93 4.47 17.70
CA TYR A 240 -30.23 4.61 18.34
C TYR A 240 -30.92 5.89 17.89
N THR A 241 -32.25 5.86 17.95
CA THR A 241 -33.08 7.03 17.70
C THR A 241 -34.00 7.29 18.88
N ASP A 242 -33.89 8.51 19.43
CA ASP A 242 -34.84 9.06 20.37
C ASP A 242 -35.59 10.23 19.70
N GLY A 243 -36.89 10.23 19.88
CA GLY A 243 -37.80 11.24 19.36
C GLY A 243 -37.89 12.52 20.19
N VAL A 244 -37.41 12.53 21.44
CA VAL A 244 -37.60 13.66 22.36
C VAL A 244 -36.35 13.91 23.20
N ILE A 245 -35.31 14.50 22.62
CA ILE A 245 -34.35 15.26 23.43
C ILE A 245 -34.90 16.68 23.56
N LYS A 246 -35.80 16.90 24.52
CA LYS A 246 -36.05 18.25 25.04
C LYS A 246 -35.04 18.48 26.15
N ASP A 247 -34.11 19.41 25.95
CA ASP A 247 -33.13 19.89 26.95
C ASP A 247 -33.76 20.58 28.18
N ILE A 248 -35.07 20.40 28.42
CA ILE A 248 -35.79 21.10 29.49
C ILE A 248 -36.00 20.15 30.66
N ILE A 249 -35.31 20.48 31.74
CA ILE A 249 -35.54 20.10 33.13
C ILE A 249 -37.04 20.26 33.44
N GLN A 250 -37.83 19.18 33.40
CA GLN A 250 -38.95 18.88 34.30
C GLN A 250 -39.87 17.81 33.72
N ALA A 251 -40.38 16.98 34.63
CA ALA A 251 -41.43 15.98 34.50
C ALA A 251 -40.98 14.57 34.09
N TYR A 252 -41.07 13.69 35.10
CA TYR A 252 -41.48 12.28 35.00
C TYR A 252 -42.16 11.96 33.65
N TYR A 253 -41.42 11.37 32.70
CA TYR A 253 -42.00 10.72 31.53
C TYR A 253 -41.69 9.21 31.58
N PRO A 254 -42.69 8.36 31.29
CA PRO A 254 -42.65 6.92 31.53
C PRO A 254 -41.73 6.23 30.53
N ASP A 255 -40.78 5.41 31.02
CA ASP A 255 -40.19 4.22 30.37
C ASP A 255 -40.13 4.21 28.82
N GLY A 256 -39.57 5.28 28.22
CA GLY A 256 -39.72 5.59 26.78
C GLY A 256 -39.08 4.57 25.82
N TYR A 257 -39.87 4.19 24.82
CA TYR A 257 -39.60 3.20 23.76
C TYR A 257 -38.63 3.74 22.68
N MET A 258 -37.33 3.82 22.94
CA MET A 258 -36.33 4.19 21.90
C MET A 258 -36.18 3.09 20.84
N ASN A 259 -35.96 3.45 19.57
CA ASN A 259 -35.62 2.51 18.51
C ASN A 259 -34.10 2.28 18.49
N PHE A 260 -33.72 1.01 18.45
CA PHE A 260 -32.34 0.57 18.47
C PHE A 260 -32.04 -0.22 17.21
N TYR A 261 -30.93 0.14 16.56
CA TYR A 261 -30.42 -0.53 15.38
C TYR A 261 -29.02 -1.02 15.62
N TRP A 262 -28.72 -2.21 15.11
CA TRP A 262 -27.36 -2.73 15.14
C TRP A 262 -27.06 -3.56 13.91
N GLY A 263 -25.83 -3.42 13.44
CA GLY A 263 -25.29 -4.10 12.27
C GLY A 263 -24.29 -5.16 12.68
N THR A 264 -24.43 -6.35 12.13
CA THR A 264 -23.50 -7.47 12.32
C THR A 264 -23.02 -8.00 10.99
N GLU A 265 -22.14 -9.00 11.02
CA GLU A 265 -21.80 -9.79 9.86
C GLU A 265 -23.01 -10.49 9.19
N SER A 266 -24.13 -10.65 9.90
CA SER A 266 -25.32 -11.39 9.47
C SER A 266 -26.49 -10.51 9.02
N GLY A 267 -26.38 -9.19 9.14
CA GLY A 267 -27.42 -8.25 8.70
C GLY A 267 -27.62 -7.06 9.61
N LEU A 268 -28.70 -6.32 9.34
CA LEU A 268 -29.17 -5.20 10.14
C LEU A 268 -30.38 -5.63 10.97
N PHE A 269 -30.41 -5.21 12.23
CA PHE A 269 -31.45 -5.59 13.17
C PHE A 269 -32.02 -4.37 13.85
N GLN A 270 -33.31 -4.44 14.20
CA GLN A 270 -34.05 -3.40 14.91
C GLN A 270 -34.83 -3.99 16.09
N ASN A 271 -34.83 -3.27 17.21
CA ASN A 271 -35.68 -3.53 18.36
C ASN A 271 -36.12 -2.19 19.01
N ILE A 272 -37.15 -2.22 19.86
CA ILE A 272 -37.50 -1.12 20.75
C ILE A 272 -37.06 -1.42 22.18
N ARG A 273 -36.72 -0.37 22.94
CA ARG A 273 -36.18 -0.49 24.31
C ARG A 273 -37.01 -1.40 25.23
N ALA A 274 -38.33 -1.24 25.25
CA ALA A 274 -39.20 -1.97 26.16
C ALA A 274 -39.20 -3.49 25.93
N TYR A 275 -38.85 -3.93 24.72
CA TYR A 275 -38.73 -5.35 24.35
C TYR A 275 -37.26 -5.77 24.14
N SER A 276 -36.30 -5.02 24.70
CA SER A 276 -34.88 -5.39 24.61
C SER A 276 -34.51 -6.52 25.60
N ARG A 277 -35.33 -6.75 26.63
CA ARG A 277 -35.02 -7.63 27.79
C ARG A 277 -35.12 -9.16 27.56
N GLY A 278 -35.28 -9.67 26.34
CA GLY A 278 -35.35 -11.13 26.14
C GLY A 278 -35.29 -11.62 24.69
N SER A 279 -34.77 -12.84 24.49
CA SER A 279 -34.56 -13.50 23.18
C SER A 279 -35.84 -13.83 22.40
N GLY A 280 -37.01 -13.78 23.04
CA GLY A 280 -38.34 -13.96 22.42
C GLY A 280 -39.03 -12.66 22.01
N SER A 281 -38.36 -11.51 22.16
CA SER A 281 -38.92 -10.22 21.82
C SER A 281 -38.98 -10.00 20.31
N PRO A 282 -40.03 -9.35 19.77
CA PRO A 282 -40.14 -9.11 18.34
C PRO A 282 -38.99 -8.21 17.86
N GLN A 283 -38.22 -8.70 16.90
CA GLN A 283 -37.14 -7.97 16.24
C GLN A 283 -37.40 -7.93 14.74
N LYS A 284 -37.08 -6.81 14.10
CA LYS A 284 -37.06 -6.76 12.64
C LYS A 284 -35.66 -7.04 12.13
N LYS A 285 -35.59 -7.83 11.06
CA LYS A 285 -34.36 -8.22 10.38
C LYS A 285 -34.36 -7.65 8.99
N TYR A 286 -33.30 -6.94 8.66
CA TYR A 286 -33.06 -6.29 7.38
C TYR A 286 -31.71 -6.76 6.84
N LEU A 287 -31.54 -6.72 5.51
CA LEU A 287 -30.26 -7.03 4.86
C LEU A 287 -29.65 -8.37 5.34
N GLN A 288 -30.48 -9.41 5.47
CA GLN A 288 -30.04 -10.70 6.03
C GLN A 288 -28.91 -11.32 5.20
N GLY A 289 -27.85 -11.77 5.86
CA GLY A 289 -26.64 -12.32 5.22
C GLY A 289 -25.70 -11.27 4.64
N ILE A 290 -26.00 -9.97 4.77
CA ILE A 290 -25.15 -8.87 4.34
C ILE A 290 -24.42 -8.31 5.55
N ASN A 291 -23.09 -8.29 5.50
CA ASN A 291 -22.27 -7.70 6.55
C ASN A 291 -22.44 -6.17 6.57
N VAL A 292 -23.00 -5.65 7.67
CA VAL A 292 -23.25 -4.23 7.90
C VAL A 292 -22.07 -3.62 8.64
N ASN A 293 -21.43 -2.63 8.02
CA ASN A 293 -20.24 -1.95 8.55
C ASN A 293 -20.61 -0.68 9.33
N LYS A 294 -21.60 0.09 8.83
CA LYS A 294 -21.98 1.39 9.40
C LYS A 294 -23.46 1.65 9.24
N ILE A 295 -24.08 2.21 10.28
CA ILE A 295 -25.44 2.75 10.26
C ILE A 295 -25.34 4.25 10.54
N ALA A 296 -25.99 5.05 9.69
CA ALA A 296 -26.22 6.46 9.93
C ALA A 296 -27.70 6.75 9.72
N SER A 297 -28.22 7.79 10.37
CA SER A 297 -29.56 8.30 10.09
C SER A 297 -29.48 9.71 9.55
N ILE A 298 -30.37 9.99 8.62
CA ILE A 298 -30.54 11.31 8.06
C ILE A 298 -31.73 11.97 8.74
N TYR A 299 -31.45 12.60 9.88
CA TYR A 299 -32.42 13.41 10.59
C TYR A 299 -32.56 14.81 10.01
N GLY A 300 -31.50 15.34 9.38
CA GLY A 300 -31.42 16.71 8.89
C GLY A 300 -32.32 17.00 7.68
N LEU A 301 -32.67 15.98 6.88
CA LEU A 301 -33.48 16.18 5.68
C LEU A 301 -34.99 16.16 5.98
N LYS A 302 -35.44 17.18 6.74
CA LYS A 302 -36.87 17.48 6.98
C LYS A 302 -37.69 17.61 5.69
N SER A 303 -37.01 17.82 4.55
CA SER A 303 -37.54 18.06 3.22
C SER A 303 -38.23 16.89 2.53
N PHE A 304 -37.97 15.65 2.96
CA PHE A 304 -38.48 14.49 2.25
C PHE A 304 -39.73 13.90 2.93
N GLY A 305 -40.53 13.11 2.21
CA GLY A 305 -41.70 12.40 2.77
C GLY A 305 -42.92 13.27 3.07
N ASN A 306 -44.07 12.62 3.33
CA ASN A 306 -45.38 13.29 3.39
C ASN A 306 -45.61 14.03 4.73
N SER A 307 -46.00 15.30 4.66
CA SER A 307 -46.26 16.22 5.78
C SER A 307 -47.50 15.90 6.62
N ALA A 308 -48.17 14.77 6.37
CA ALA A 308 -49.46 14.43 6.98
C ALA A 308 -49.43 14.26 8.52
N PHE A 309 -48.25 14.21 9.13
CA PHE A 309 -48.11 13.93 10.56
C PHE A 309 -47.10 14.87 11.24
N ALA A 310 -47.57 16.08 11.59
CA ALA A 310 -46.78 17.15 12.22
C ALA A 310 -46.10 16.78 13.57
N ASN A 311 -46.36 15.58 14.10
CA ASN A 311 -45.84 15.10 15.39
C ASN A 311 -45.09 13.75 15.30
N LEU A 312 -44.82 13.24 14.08
CA LEU A 312 -44.02 12.03 13.87
C LEU A 312 -42.55 12.40 13.64
N ILE A 313 -41.63 11.66 14.26
CA ILE A 313 -40.22 11.73 13.86
C ILE A 313 -40.09 10.93 12.57
N LYS A 314 -39.57 11.61 11.55
CA LYS A 314 -39.17 11.03 10.27
C LYS A 314 -37.73 10.54 10.41
N GLU A 315 -37.51 9.26 10.10
CA GLU A 315 -36.21 8.61 10.20
C GLU A 315 -35.91 7.90 8.89
N ASN A 316 -34.79 8.22 8.24
CA ASN A 316 -34.26 7.45 7.12
C ASN A 316 -32.88 6.92 7.50
N LEU A 317 -32.65 5.63 7.26
CA LEU A 317 -31.41 4.96 7.57
C LEU A 317 -30.54 4.85 6.31
N LEU A 318 -29.27 5.17 6.46
CA LEU A 318 -28.20 4.83 5.53
C LEU A 318 -27.37 3.71 6.13
N VAL A 319 -27.10 2.69 5.33
CA VAL A 319 -26.44 1.48 5.80
C VAL A 319 -25.32 1.15 4.85
N GLY A 320 -24.10 1.38 5.32
CA GLY A 320 -22.87 0.98 4.63
C GLY A 320 -22.60 -0.50 4.87
N THR A 321 -22.42 -1.27 3.80
CA THR A 321 -22.22 -2.73 3.87
C THR A 321 -21.01 -3.18 3.06
N ASN A 322 -20.66 -4.46 3.15
CA ASN A 322 -19.70 -5.09 2.23
C ASN A 322 -20.23 -5.28 0.80
N GLN A 323 -21.52 -5.00 0.54
CA GLN A 323 -22.17 -5.18 -0.76
C GLN A 323 -22.72 -3.86 -1.32
N GLY A 324 -22.22 -2.71 -0.88
CA GLY A 324 -22.68 -1.40 -1.33
C GLY A 324 -23.40 -0.60 -0.24
N LEU A 325 -23.95 0.54 -0.66
CA LEU A 325 -24.72 1.44 0.19
C LEU A 325 -26.20 1.15 0.04
N TYR A 326 -26.89 1.01 1.17
CA TYR A 326 -28.34 0.90 1.21
C TYR A 326 -28.94 2.13 1.88
N PHE A 327 -30.09 2.57 1.42
CA PHE A 327 -30.88 3.63 2.04
C PHE A 327 -32.31 3.15 2.24
N SER A 328 -32.95 3.59 3.31
CA SER A 328 -34.32 3.18 3.62
C SER A 328 -35.36 4.16 3.07
N ASN A 329 -36.60 3.69 2.91
CA ASN A 329 -37.77 4.58 2.96
C ASN A 329 -37.87 5.29 4.33
N SER A 330 -38.80 6.25 4.44
CA SER A 330 -39.05 6.95 5.69
C SER A 330 -39.81 6.10 6.69
N GLY A 331 -39.17 5.82 7.83
CA GLY A 331 -39.82 5.34 9.02
C GLY A 331 -40.48 6.50 9.76
N TYR A 332 -41.75 6.34 10.12
CA TYR A 332 -42.48 7.31 10.95
C TYR A 332 -42.77 6.69 12.32
N TRP A 333 -42.45 7.42 13.39
CA TRP A 333 -42.74 6.95 14.74
C TRP A 333 -43.11 8.10 15.71
N GLN A 334 -44.05 7.83 16.62
CA GLN A 334 -44.47 8.77 17.68
C GLN A 334 -43.72 8.45 18.97
N PRO A 335 -43.25 9.47 19.71
CA PRO A 335 -42.72 9.27 21.06
C PRO A 335 -43.67 8.44 21.94
N GLY A 336 -43.21 7.27 22.40
CA GLY A 336 -43.97 6.37 23.27
C GLY A 336 -44.78 5.27 22.56
N ALA A 337 -44.70 5.14 21.23
CA ALA A 337 -45.38 4.06 20.50
C ALA A 337 -44.63 2.71 20.65
N SER A 338 -45.39 1.63 20.87
CA SER A 338 -44.88 0.25 21.05
C SER A 338 -44.62 -0.50 19.73
N THR A 339 -44.80 0.16 18.58
CA THR A 339 -44.63 -0.44 17.24
C THR A 339 -43.35 0.09 16.58
N MET A 340 -42.48 -0.82 16.12
CA MET A 340 -41.28 -0.46 15.36
C MET A 340 -41.64 0.06 13.96
N PRO A 341 -41.05 1.17 13.47
CA PRO A 341 -41.19 1.59 12.08
C PRO A 341 -40.70 0.48 11.14
N ASN A 342 -41.30 0.34 9.96
CA ASN A 342 -40.90 -0.69 9.00
C ASN A 342 -40.09 -0.09 7.86
N TYR A 343 -38.85 -0.54 7.74
CA TYR A 343 -37.97 -0.11 6.66
C TYR A 343 -37.98 -1.07 5.48
N ILE A 344 -37.97 -0.50 4.29
CA ILE A 344 -37.57 -1.14 3.05
C ILE A 344 -36.27 -0.48 2.63
N PHE A 345 -35.26 -1.30 2.35
CA PHE A 345 -33.94 -0.84 1.94
C PHE A 345 -33.78 -0.96 0.43
N PHE A 346 -33.29 0.10 -0.18
CA PHE A 346 -32.98 0.22 -1.59
C PHE A 346 -31.46 0.26 -1.74
N HIS A 347 -30.93 -0.51 -2.69
CA HIS A 347 -29.51 -0.50 -3.01
C HIS A 347 -29.21 0.74 -3.86
N TYR A 348 -28.16 1.48 -3.51
CA TYR A 348 -27.70 2.61 -4.31
C TYR A 348 -26.76 2.15 -5.43
N ASP A 349 -27.32 1.94 -6.61
CA ASP A 349 -26.60 1.41 -7.77
C ASP A 349 -25.47 2.34 -8.26
N GLY A 350 -25.55 3.65 -8.00
CA GLY A 350 -24.54 4.63 -8.42
C GLY A 350 -23.14 4.39 -7.85
N LEU A 351 -23.03 3.66 -6.73
CA LEU A 351 -21.76 3.23 -6.16
C LEU A 351 -21.41 1.76 -6.48
N GLY A 352 -22.35 0.99 -7.02
CA GLY A 352 -22.21 -0.46 -7.19
C GLY A 352 -22.07 -1.20 -5.85
N SER A 353 -21.53 -2.42 -5.89
CA SER A 353 -21.46 -3.32 -4.72
C SER A 353 -20.20 -3.17 -3.86
N LYS A 354 -19.49 -2.05 -3.96
CA LYS A 354 -18.23 -1.84 -3.23
C LYS A 354 -18.45 -1.75 -1.72
N LYS A 355 -17.47 -2.25 -0.97
CA LYS A 355 -17.48 -2.16 0.50
C LYS A 355 -17.50 -0.69 0.94
N ILE A 356 -18.51 -0.34 1.73
CA ILE A 356 -18.65 0.94 2.41
C ILE A 356 -18.11 0.79 3.83
N ASN A 357 -17.05 1.53 4.16
CA ASN A 357 -16.38 1.48 5.46
C ASN A 357 -17.06 2.40 6.49
N ASP A 358 -17.49 3.58 6.03
CA ASP A 358 -18.10 4.59 6.89
C ASP A 358 -19.11 5.44 6.09
N VAL A 359 -20.07 6.00 6.80
CA VAL A 359 -21.12 6.87 6.27
C VAL A 359 -21.29 7.99 7.28
N GLU A 360 -21.10 9.22 6.82
CA GLU A 360 -21.16 10.41 7.64
C GLU A 360 -22.23 11.36 7.13
N VAL A 361 -23.05 11.79 8.09
CA VAL A 361 -24.22 12.64 7.90
C VAL A 361 -24.22 13.66 9.03
N ASN A 362 -24.45 14.93 8.72
CA ASN A 362 -24.17 16.04 9.63
C ASN A 362 -25.36 16.39 10.54
N ALA A 363 -25.65 15.60 11.59
CA ALA A 363 -26.78 15.84 12.49
C ALA A 363 -26.40 16.20 13.95
N THR A 364 -26.48 17.47 14.33
CA THR A 364 -26.23 17.98 15.70
C THR A 364 -27.33 17.65 16.72
N SER A 365 -28.58 18.06 16.51
CA SER A 365 -29.70 17.80 17.44
C SER A 365 -31.08 18.05 16.78
N TYR A 366 -32.19 17.74 17.45
CA TYR A 366 -33.55 18.06 16.95
C TYR A 366 -33.87 19.57 17.02
N THR A 367 -33.32 20.26 18.01
CA THR A 367 -33.57 21.69 18.27
C THR A 367 -32.68 22.60 17.43
N ASN A 368 -31.54 22.09 16.98
CA ASN A 368 -30.58 22.87 16.23
C ASN A 368 -29.88 22.02 15.15
N PRO A 369 -30.62 21.33 14.25
CA PRO A 369 -30.02 20.49 13.22
C PRO A 369 -29.15 21.35 12.30
N VAL A 370 -27.90 20.93 12.06
CA VAL A 370 -27.12 21.51 10.97
C VAL A 370 -27.76 21.03 9.68
N CYS A 371 -28.13 21.98 8.82
CA CYS A 371 -28.76 21.68 7.54
C CYS A 371 -27.85 20.77 6.72
N GLU A 372 -28.34 19.61 6.32
CA GLU A 372 -27.56 18.62 5.59
C GLU A 372 -27.73 18.83 4.09
N ASP A 373 -26.63 19.11 3.39
CA ASP A 373 -26.61 19.31 1.94
C ASP A 373 -26.21 18.04 1.17
N GLY A 374 -26.06 16.91 1.86
CA GLY A 374 -25.61 15.64 1.30
C GLY A 374 -25.06 14.66 2.34
N VAL A 375 -24.60 13.51 1.83
CA VAL A 375 -24.09 12.36 2.58
C VAL A 375 -22.68 12.06 2.10
N TRP A 376 -21.75 11.88 3.04
CA TRP A 376 -20.37 11.49 2.73
C TRP A 376 -20.22 9.99 2.95
N VAL A 377 -19.78 9.28 1.90
CA VAL A 377 -19.71 7.83 1.89
C VAL A 377 -18.27 7.40 1.66
N ALA A 378 -17.64 6.87 2.71
CA ALA A 378 -16.30 6.32 2.65
C ALA A 378 -16.33 4.88 2.14
N ALA A 379 -15.69 4.63 1.02
CA ALA A 379 -15.60 3.30 0.43
C ALA A 379 -14.14 2.85 0.27
N ILE A 380 -13.99 1.59 -0.17
CA ILE A 380 -12.68 0.96 -0.35
C ILE A 380 -11.83 1.61 -1.46
N ASP A 381 -12.42 2.44 -2.32
CA ASP A 381 -11.80 3.05 -3.50
C ASP A 381 -11.97 4.57 -3.57
N GLY A 382 -12.49 5.23 -2.53
CA GLY A 382 -12.60 6.67 -2.48
C GLY A 382 -13.66 7.16 -1.50
N LEU A 383 -13.83 8.47 -1.50
CA LEU A 383 -14.85 9.17 -0.72
C LEU A 383 -15.86 9.79 -1.70
N TYR A 384 -17.14 9.52 -1.50
CA TYR A 384 -18.21 9.98 -2.39
C TYR A 384 -19.14 10.94 -1.66
N LEU A 385 -19.49 12.04 -2.32
CA LEU A 385 -20.54 12.95 -1.87
C LEU A 385 -21.81 12.63 -2.64
N LEU A 386 -22.81 12.13 -1.93
CA LEU A 386 -24.15 11.91 -2.46
C LEU A 386 -25.04 13.08 -2.05
N ARG A 387 -25.87 13.57 -2.96
CA ARG A 387 -26.87 14.58 -2.66
C ARG A 387 -28.27 14.03 -2.88
N PRO A 388 -29.24 14.39 -2.04
CA PRO A 388 -30.62 14.00 -2.26
C PRO A 388 -31.16 14.63 -3.55
N ASP A 389 -32.02 13.90 -4.27
CA ASP A 389 -32.81 14.47 -5.35
C ASP A 389 -34.03 15.21 -4.78
N TYR A 390 -34.04 16.53 -4.92
CA TYR A 390 -35.11 17.41 -4.45
C TYR A 390 -36.22 17.63 -5.49
N ALA A 391 -36.02 17.25 -6.75
CA ALA A 391 -36.97 17.49 -7.84
C ALA A 391 -38.37 16.87 -7.60
N PRO A 392 -38.51 15.69 -6.98
CA PRO A 392 -39.83 15.13 -6.66
C PRO A 392 -40.61 15.88 -5.57
N TYR A 393 -39.96 16.80 -4.84
CA TYR A 393 -40.50 17.47 -3.65
C TYR A 393 -40.74 18.97 -3.84
N ILE A 394 -40.52 19.50 -5.06
CA ILE A 394 -40.92 20.87 -5.37
C ILE A 394 -42.44 20.91 -5.44
N ASP A 395 -43.02 21.84 -4.69
CA ASP A 395 -44.47 22.04 -4.68
C ASP A 395 -44.85 22.80 -5.96
N PRO A 396 -45.54 22.16 -6.93
CA PRO A 396 -45.88 22.80 -8.19
C PRO A 396 -46.85 23.98 -8.02
N ALA A 397 -47.50 24.12 -6.85
CA ALA A 397 -48.35 25.26 -6.50
C ALA A 397 -47.53 26.46 -5.93
N LYS A 398 -46.25 26.28 -5.62
CA LYS A 398 -45.36 27.30 -5.05
C LYS A 398 -44.23 27.67 -6.00
N LYS A 399 -44.61 28.28 -7.13
CA LYS A 399 -43.65 28.92 -8.04
C LYS A 399 -43.33 30.34 -7.58
N ILE A 400 -42.06 30.73 -7.64
CA ILE A 400 -41.61 32.09 -7.32
C ILE A 400 -41.01 32.77 -8.54
N THR A 401 -41.18 34.08 -8.66
CA THR A 401 -40.39 34.84 -9.64
C THR A 401 -39.06 35.18 -8.99
N ALA A 402 -38.03 34.40 -9.33
CA ALA A 402 -36.72 34.48 -8.68
C ALA A 402 -35.58 34.54 -9.68
N ILE A 403 -35.80 34.27 -10.96
CA ILE A 403 -34.75 34.37 -11.98
C ILE A 403 -35.10 35.41 -13.05
N GLN A 404 -34.09 36.08 -13.57
CA GLN A 404 -34.23 37.02 -14.67
C GLN A 404 -32.96 37.08 -15.51
N PHE A 405 -33.06 37.62 -16.73
CA PHE A 405 -31.90 37.86 -17.57
C PHE A 405 -31.12 39.10 -17.09
N GLU A 406 -29.79 39.01 -17.09
CA GLU A 406 -28.89 40.11 -16.77
C GLU A 406 -29.14 41.31 -17.70
N GLY A 407 -29.34 42.50 -17.11
CA GLY A 407 -29.62 43.73 -17.85
C GLY A 407 -31.02 43.83 -18.47
N LYS A 408 -31.95 42.94 -18.12
CA LYS A 408 -33.38 43.01 -18.52
C LYS A 408 -34.27 43.31 -17.32
N THR A 409 -35.48 43.78 -17.60
CA THR A 409 -36.54 43.94 -16.59
C THR A 409 -37.12 42.57 -16.21
N SER A 410 -37.66 42.45 -15.00
CA SER A 410 -38.08 41.16 -14.40
C SER A 410 -39.28 40.49 -15.08
N ASP A 411 -39.98 41.20 -15.97
CA ASP A 411 -41.08 40.70 -16.79
C ASP A 411 -40.59 39.99 -18.08
N VAL A 412 -39.31 40.12 -18.42
CA VAL A 412 -38.72 39.47 -19.59
C VAL A 412 -38.35 38.03 -19.28
N ASN A 413 -39.26 37.12 -19.59
CA ASN A 413 -39.08 35.68 -19.44
C ASN A 413 -38.66 34.95 -20.72
N GLU A 414 -38.62 35.65 -21.85
CA GLU A 414 -38.14 35.11 -23.12
C GLU A 414 -37.17 36.09 -23.77
N ILE A 415 -36.05 35.57 -24.26
CA ILE A 415 -35.13 36.32 -25.10
C ILE A 415 -34.71 35.52 -26.32
N GLN A 416 -34.47 36.26 -27.40
CA GLN A 416 -33.77 35.77 -28.57
C GLN A 416 -32.30 36.16 -28.46
N VAL A 417 -31.41 35.17 -28.41
CA VAL A 417 -29.97 35.38 -28.53
C VAL A 417 -29.51 35.08 -29.95
N CYS A 418 -28.60 35.90 -30.48
CA CYS A 418 -28.12 35.75 -31.84
C CYS A 418 -26.86 34.88 -31.86
N GLY A 419 -26.90 33.74 -32.58
CA GLY A 419 -25.72 32.89 -32.77
C GLY A 419 -25.10 32.40 -31.46
N SER A 420 -23.80 32.68 -31.25
CA SER A 420 -23.02 32.24 -30.07
C SER A 420 -23.07 33.21 -28.89
N ALA A 421 -23.91 34.25 -28.94
CA ALA A 421 -24.05 35.18 -27.83
C ALA A 421 -24.61 34.45 -26.60
N ALA A 422 -23.95 34.59 -25.45
CA ALA A 422 -24.43 34.05 -24.19
C ALA A 422 -25.42 35.03 -23.55
N ALA A 423 -26.60 34.54 -23.22
CA ALA A 423 -27.42 35.19 -22.21
C ALA A 423 -26.86 34.84 -20.83
N LYS A 424 -27.04 35.74 -19.88
CA LYS A 424 -26.79 35.43 -18.47
C LYS A 424 -28.12 35.50 -17.75
N ALA A 425 -28.49 34.42 -17.08
CA ALA A 425 -29.58 34.40 -16.12
C ALA A 425 -28.99 34.54 -14.72
N PHE A 426 -29.72 35.18 -13.83
CA PHE A 426 -29.34 35.22 -12.43
C PHE A 426 -30.56 35.09 -11.52
N VAL A 427 -30.32 34.48 -10.36
CA VAL A 427 -31.27 34.35 -9.28
C VAL A 427 -31.23 35.63 -8.43
N GLN A 428 -32.37 36.29 -8.28
CA GLN A 428 -32.59 37.37 -7.32
C GLN A 428 -32.64 36.79 -5.91
N THR A 429 -31.49 36.68 -5.26
CA THR A 429 -31.36 36.09 -3.91
C THR A 429 -32.10 36.88 -2.82
N THR A 430 -32.59 38.10 -3.09
CA THR A 430 -33.42 38.87 -2.16
C THR A 430 -34.76 38.21 -1.83
N VAL A 431 -35.24 37.28 -2.67
CA VAL A 431 -36.49 36.54 -2.46
C VAL A 431 -36.29 35.35 -1.51
N TYR A 432 -35.06 34.82 -1.43
CA TYR A 432 -34.67 33.74 -0.53
C TYR A 432 -33.15 33.79 -0.25
N PRO A 433 -32.70 34.64 0.70
CA PRO A 433 -31.27 34.99 0.87
C PRO A 433 -30.36 33.81 1.19
N ASP A 434 -30.90 32.80 1.86
CA ASP A 434 -30.17 31.63 2.33
C ASP A 434 -30.48 30.36 1.49
N ALA A 435 -31.11 30.52 0.31
CA ALA A 435 -31.41 29.40 -0.58
C ALA A 435 -30.13 28.82 -1.19
N THR A 436 -30.04 27.50 -1.15
CA THR A 436 -29.24 26.74 -2.11
C THR A 436 -29.96 26.74 -3.45
N ILE A 437 -29.19 26.85 -4.53
CA ILE A 437 -29.69 26.97 -5.90
C ILE A 437 -29.28 25.71 -6.66
N GLN A 438 -30.18 25.17 -7.47
CA GLN A 438 -29.86 24.14 -8.45
C GLN A 438 -30.54 24.50 -9.78
N TRP A 439 -29.76 24.57 -10.86
CA TRP A 439 -30.28 24.92 -12.19
C TRP A 439 -30.77 23.70 -12.97
N TYR A 440 -31.79 23.94 -13.79
CA TYR A 440 -32.40 22.96 -14.68
C TYR A 440 -32.51 23.53 -16.10
N LYS A 441 -32.31 22.64 -17.09
CA LYS A 441 -32.56 22.90 -18.51
C LYS A 441 -33.55 21.86 -19.04
N ASN A 442 -34.66 22.32 -19.62
CA ASN A 442 -35.71 21.47 -20.19
C ASN A 442 -36.20 20.41 -19.18
N GLY A 443 -36.32 20.78 -17.90
CA GLY A 443 -36.72 19.87 -16.81
C GLY A 443 -35.65 18.86 -16.38
N GLN A 444 -34.41 18.96 -16.87
CA GLN A 444 -33.28 18.13 -16.44
C GLN A 444 -32.29 18.96 -15.65
N GLU A 445 -31.79 18.41 -14.54
CA GLU A 445 -30.78 19.06 -13.72
C GLU A 445 -29.51 19.33 -14.52
N ILE A 446 -28.93 20.52 -14.37
CA ILE A 446 -27.60 20.84 -14.87
C ILE A 446 -26.59 20.50 -13.76
N PRO A 447 -25.79 19.42 -13.89
CA PRO A 447 -24.99 18.93 -12.77
C PRO A 447 -23.98 19.98 -12.28
N ASN A 448 -23.87 20.12 -10.95
CA ASN A 448 -22.95 21.03 -10.26
C ASN A 448 -23.21 22.54 -10.46
N GLU A 449 -24.28 22.94 -11.14
CA GLU A 449 -24.64 24.36 -11.29
C GLU A 449 -25.48 24.84 -10.11
N SER A 450 -24.78 25.33 -9.08
CA SER A 450 -25.37 25.88 -7.86
C SER A 450 -25.07 27.37 -7.64
N ASN A 451 -24.43 28.01 -8.63
CA ASN A 451 -24.13 29.43 -8.58
C ASN A 451 -25.41 30.26 -8.79
N PRO A 452 -25.51 31.46 -8.19
CA PRO A 452 -26.64 32.37 -8.39
C PRO A 452 -26.72 32.94 -9.81
N THR A 453 -25.73 32.69 -10.66
CA THR A 453 -25.70 33.12 -12.06
C THR A 453 -25.45 31.94 -12.98
N LEU A 454 -26.20 31.84 -14.07
CA LEU A 454 -26.03 30.83 -15.11
C LEU A 454 -25.73 31.51 -16.46
N SER A 455 -24.67 31.06 -17.13
CA SER A 455 -24.38 31.47 -18.51
C SER A 455 -25.04 30.53 -19.50
N ILE A 456 -25.97 31.06 -20.31
CA ILE A 456 -26.81 30.31 -21.24
C ILE A 456 -26.37 30.56 -22.68
N THR A 457 -25.89 29.52 -23.33
CA THR A 457 -25.45 29.55 -24.75
C THR A 457 -26.30 28.68 -25.66
N GLN A 458 -27.25 27.95 -25.09
CA GLN A 458 -28.07 26.98 -25.82
C GLN A 458 -29.54 27.34 -25.69
N ALA A 459 -30.27 27.12 -26.77
CA ALA A 459 -31.72 27.19 -26.72
C ALA A 459 -32.26 26.20 -25.68
N GLY A 460 -33.30 26.62 -24.97
CA GLY A 460 -33.92 25.81 -23.94
C GLY A 460 -34.76 26.64 -23.00
N ASP A 461 -35.48 25.89 -22.19
CA ASP A 461 -36.24 26.37 -21.06
C ASP A 461 -35.38 26.20 -19.80
N TYR A 462 -35.12 27.29 -19.09
CA TYR A 462 -34.27 27.29 -17.89
C TYR A 462 -35.06 27.72 -16.68
N HIS A 463 -34.91 26.98 -15.58
CA HIS A 463 -35.40 27.39 -14.28
C HIS A 463 -34.38 27.02 -13.20
N ALA A 464 -34.51 27.63 -12.03
CA ALA A 464 -33.74 27.30 -10.86
C ALA A 464 -34.69 26.77 -9.78
N VAL A 465 -34.22 25.80 -9.02
CA VAL A 465 -34.88 25.31 -7.81
C VAL A 465 -34.14 25.92 -6.64
N LEU A 466 -34.88 26.71 -5.85
CA LEU A 466 -34.39 27.34 -4.65
C LEU A 466 -34.87 26.52 -3.45
N TYR A 467 -33.92 26.08 -2.63
CA TYR A 467 -34.25 25.30 -1.44
C TYR A 467 -33.33 25.61 -0.28
N ASP A 468 -33.87 25.49 0.93
CA ASP A 468 -33.08 25.50 2.15
C ASP A 468 -32.95 24.04 2.64
N PRO A 469 -31.72 23.50 2.80
CA PRO A 469 -31.52 22.14 3.29
C PRO A 469 -32.08 21.90 4.71
N CYS A 470 -32.39 22.94 5.47
CA CYS A 470 -33.08 22.88 6.77
C CYS A 470 -34.61 22.96 6.68
N SER A 471 -35.17 23.22 5.50
CA SER A 471 -36.58 23.53 5.30
C SER A 471 -37.23 22.54 4.34
N PRO A 472 -38.49 22.13 4.57
CA PRO A 472 -39.22 21.31 3.60
C PRO A 472 -39.79 22.11 2.42
N LEU A 473 -39.42 23.38 2.29
CA LEU A 473 -39.90 24.24 1.24
C LEU A 473 -38.88 24.30 0.10
N HIS A 474 -39.27 23.73 -1.03
CA HIS A 474 -38.57 23.85 -2.31
C HIS A 474 -39.42 24.70 -3.24
N PHE A 475 -38.81 25.71 -3.86
CA PHE A 475 -39.49 26.61 -4.78
C PHE A 475 -38.88 26.48 -6.17
N GLU A 476 -39.73 26.25 -7.14
CA GLU A 476 -39.37 26.37 -8.55
C GLU A 476 -39.45 27.84 -8.94
N SER A 477 -38.42 28.35 -9.61
CA SER A 477 -38.45 29.71 -10.15
C SER A 477 -39.40 29.82 -11.35
N ASN A 478 -39.65 31.04 -11.81
CA ASN A 478 -40.16 31.30 -13.15
C ASN A 478 -39.22 30.69 -14.20
N HIS A 479 -39.75 30.41 -15.38
CA HIS A 479 -38.98 29.88 -16.49
C HIS A 479 -38.44 31.02 -17.34
N LEU A 480 -37.19 30.84 -17.79
CA LEU A 480 -36.53 31.69 -18.77
C LEU A 480 -36.35 30.89 -20.08
N THR A 481 -37.11 31.30 -21.10
CA THR A 481 -37.01 30.73 -22.43
C THR A 481 -35.92 31.46 -23.21
N VAL A 482 -34.92 30.70 -23.68
CA VAL A 482 -33.93 31.22 -24.60
C VAL A 482 -34.16 30.58 -25.97
N THR A 483 -34.48 31.41 -26.95
CA THR A 483 -34.48 31.04 -28.36
C THR A 483 -33.21 31.56 -29.03
N VAL A 484 -32.66 30.80 -29.96
CA VAL A 484 -31.44 31.18 -30.69
C VAL A 484 -31.83 31.46 -32.13
N ILE A 485 -31.64 32.71 -32.59
CA ILE A 485 -31.78 33.03 -34.01
C ILE A 485 -30.52 32.54 -34.72
N SER A 486 -30.70 31.64 -35.68
CA SER A 486 -29.61 31.20 -36.56
C SER A 486 -29.15 32.36 -37.44
N GLY A 487 -27.83 32.49 -37.63
CA GLY A 487 -27.27 33.52 -38.51
C GLY A 487 -27.78 33.38 -39.96
N PRO A 488 -27.73 34.47 -40.77
CA PRO A 488 -28.11 34.41 -42.18
C PRO A 488 -27.30 33.33 -42.91
N VAL A 489 -28.01 32.44 -43.61
CA VAL A 489 -27.40 31.48 -44.54
C VAL A 489 -27.45 32.08 -45.94
N PHE A 490 -26.29 32.30 -46.54
CA PHE A 490 -26.13 32.82 -47.90
C PHE A 490 -24.90 32.19 -48.57
N SER A 491 -24.92 32.12 -49.90
CA SER A 491 -23.85 31.55 -50.71
C SER A 491 -22.93 32.64 -51.27
N PHE A 492 -21.62 32.45 -51.07
CA PHE A 492 -20.59 33.34 -51.62
C PHE A 492 -19.40 32.51 -52.16
N ASN A 493 -19.72 31.71 -53.18
CA ASN A 493 -18.87 30.61 -53.65
C ASN A 493 -17.91 31.06 -54.76
N TYR A 494 -16.97 31.94 -54.42
CA TYR A 494 -15.85 32.30 -55.30
C TYR A 494 -14.57 31.63 -54.82
N PRO A 495 -13.59 31.34 -55.69
CA PRO A 495 -12.21 31.08 -55.27
C PRO A 495 -11.63 32.22 -54.43
N ASP A 496 -10.69 31.93 -53.53
CA ASP A 496 -10.08 32.95 -52.66
C ASP A 496 -9.29 34.01 -53.44
N ASN A 497 -8.75 33.62 -54.60
CA ASN A 497 -8.10 34.52 -55.54
C ASN A 497 -8.73 34.34 -56.92
N LEU A 498 -9.24 35.42 -57.50
CA LEU A 498 -9.72 35.49 -58.87
C LEU A 498 -8.72 36.28 -59.70
N LYS A 499 -8.33 35.73 -60.85
CA LYS A 499 -7.33 36.34 -61.71
C LYS A 499 -7.84 36.54 -63.11
N TYR A 500 -7.55 37.70 -63.64
CA TYR A 500 -7.99 38.10 -64.96
C TYR A 500 -6.77 38.47 -65.81
N CYS A 501 -6.89 38.37 -67.13
CA CYS A 501 -5.84 38.87 -68.01
C CYS A 501 -5.79 40.40 -67.91
N SER A 502 -4.58 40.98 -67.96
CA SER A 502 -4.42 42.44 -68.01
C SER A 502 -5.26 43.03 -69.16
N GLY A 503 -6.33 43.78 -68.82
CA GLY A 503 -7.28 44.38 -69.78
C GLY A 503 -8.75 43.92 -69.67
N SER A 504 -9.12 43.05 -68.73
CA SER A 504 -10.51 42.56 -68.50
C SER A 504 -11.20 43.17 -67.25
N SER A 505 -12.47 42.84 -66.97
CA SER A 505 -13.22 43.29 -65.75
C SER A 505 -14.00 42.15 -65.06
N ALA A 506 -14.31 42.28 -63.76
CA ALA A 506 -14.95 41.25 -62.92
C ALA A 506 -16.28 41.69 -62.24
N THR A 507 -17.08 40.70 -61.79
CA THR A 507 -18.36 40.87 -61.06
C THR A 507 -18.49 39.84 -59.93
N LEU A 508 -19.00 40.25 -58.76
CA LEU A 508 -19.27 39.41 -57.58
C LEU A 508 -20.75 39.53 -57.14
N GLN A 509 -21.37 38.44 -56.71
CA GLN A 509 -22.78 38.38 -56.27
C GLN A 509 -23.00 37.36 -55.15
N THR A 510 -24.00 37.61 -54.29
CA THR A 510 -24.52 36.72 -53.24
C THR A 510 -26.02 36.50 -53.43
N ASP A 511 -26.59 35.52 -52.71
CA ASP A 511 -28.03 35.26 -52.68
C ASP A 511 -28.84 36.53 -52.36
N ASN A 512 -29.93 36.76 -53.09
CA ASN A 512 -30.84 37.88 -52.87
C ASN A 512 -32.03 37.44 -52.00
N ASN A 513 -32.13 37.98 -50.80
CA ASN A 513 -33.20 37.75 -49.84
C ASN A 513 -33.68 39.07 -49.23
N SER A 514 -35.00 39.32 -49.27
CA SER A 514 -35.65 40.53 -48.78
C SER A 514 -35.64 40.68 -47.26
N LEU A 515 -35.38 39.61 -46.51
CA LEU A 515 -35.25 39.63 -45.05
C LEU A 515 -33.83 40.02 -44.59
N TYR A 516 -32.87 40.14 -45.50
CA TYR A 516 -31.47 40.43 -45.19
C TYR A 516 -31.04 41.82 -45.63
N GLN A 517 -30.01 42.33 -44.97
CA GLN A 517 -29.29 43.55 -45.34
C GLN A 517 -27.88 43.21 -45.82
N TYR A 518 -27.37 43.95 -46.80
CA TYR A 518 -26.05 43.74 -47.41
C TYR A 518 -25.20 44.99 -47.28
N ARG A 519 -23.89 44.81 -47.13
CA ARG A 519 -22.91 45.89 -47.26
C ARG A 519 -21.57 45.37 -47.76
N TRP A 520 -21.01 46.03 -48.77
CA TRP A 520 -19.76 45.59 -49.43
C TRP A 520 -18.53 46.35 -48.95
N TYR A 521 -17.39 45.65 -48.90
CA TYR A 521 -16.10 46.21 -48.55
C TYR A 521 -15.07 45.97 -49.65
N LYS A 522 -14.19 46.96 -49.84
CA LYS A 522 -12.93 46.82 -50.58
C LYS A 522 -11.78 47.12 -49.61
N ASP A 523 -10.85 46.18 -49.47
CA ASP A 523 -9.66 46.33 -48.62
C ASP A 523 -10.00 46.79 -47.19
N GLY A 524 -11.09 46.27 -46.63
CA GLY A 524 -11.59 46.60 -45.29
C GLY A 524 -12.37 47.91 -45.17
N VAL A 525 -12.49 48.69 -46.25
CA VAL A 525 -13.26 49.95 -46.27
C VAL A 525 -14.63 49.72 -46.89
N LEU A 526 -15.67 50.27 -46.25
CA LEU A 526 -17.05 50.18 -46.76
C LEU A 526 -17.15 50.89 -48.11
N ASN A 527 -17.54 50.15 -49.14
CA ASN A 527 -17.65 50.64 -50.51
C ASN A 527 -19.00 51.35 -50.79
N GLY A 528 -19.98 51.20 -49.89
CA GLY A 528 -21.27 51.89 -49.95
C GLY A 528 -22.38 51.18 -50.73
N ASN A 529 -22.07 50.07 -51.41
CA ASN A 529 -23.08 49.23 -52.06
C ASN A 529 -23.84 48.39 -51.02
N THR A 530 -25.18 48.49 -51.02
CA THR A 530 -26.09 47.80 -50.09
C THR A 530 -26.97 46.73 -50.77
N THR A 531 -26.63 46.35 -52.00
CA THR A 531 -27.35 45.32 -52.77
C THR A 531 -26.61 43.97 -52.71
N SER A 532 -27.26 42.89 -53.15
CA SER A 532 -26.64 41.56 -53.19
C SER A 532 -25.58 41.38 -54.30
N THR A 533 -25.28 42.39 -55.13
CA THR A 533 -24.35 42.30 -56.28
C THR A 533 -23.40 43.50 -56.41
N LEU A 534 -22.13 43.23 -56.72
CA LEU A 534 -21.07 44.21 -56.99
C LEU A 534 -20.45 43.98 -58.39
N SER A 535 -20.70 44.88 -59.34
CA SER A 535 -20.26 44.77 -60.75
C SER A 535 -19.14 45.76 -61.12
N ASN A 536 -18.49 45.55 -62.27
CA ASN A 536 -17.46 46.43 -62.87
C ASN A 536 -16.17 46.62 -62.05
N ILE A 537 -15.67 45.54 -61.46
CA ILE A 537 -14.42 45.56 -60.71
C ILE A 537 -13.24 45.56 -61.70
N THR A 538 -12.46 46.64 -61.68
CA THR A 538 -11.32 46.89 -62.59
C THR A 538 -10.01 47.17 -61.87
N GLN A 539 -10.04 47.21 -60.53
CA GLN A 539 -8.86 47.42 -59.69
C GLN A 539 -8.58 46.16 -58.90
N PRO A 540 -7.30 45.78 -58.73
CA PRO A 540 -6.96 44.71 -57.82
C PRO A 540 -7.27 45.11 -56.37
N GLY A 541 -7.55 44.12 -55.53
CA GLY A 541 -7.90 44.30 -54.13
C GLY A 541 -8.74 43.16 -53.56
N LYS A 542 -8.99 43.20 -52.25
CA LYS A 542 -9.82 42.23 -51.52
C LYS A 542 -11.24 42.72 -51.38
N TYR A 543 -12.20 41.88 -51.75
CA TYR A 543 -13.62 42.20 -51.71
C TYR A 543 -14.37 41.21 -50.82
N LYS A 544 -15.32 41.70 -50.03
CA LYS A 544 -16.28 40.88 -49.26
C LYS A 544 -17.62 41.59 -49.13
N VAL A 545 -18.66 40.79 -48.86
CA VAL A 545 -19.99 41.27 -48.48
C VAL A 545 -20.29 40.84 -47.05
N GLU A 546 -20.88 41.73 -46.25
CA GLU A 546 -21.45 41.37 -44.97
C GLU A 546 -22.96 41.29 -45.11
N VAL A 547 -23.54 40.19 -44.61
CA VAL A 547 -24.97 39.93 -44.66
C VAL A 547 -25.51 39.86 -43.24
N SER A 548 -26.66 40.48 -43.00
CA SER A 548 -27.28 40.53 -41.68
C SER A 548 -28.75 40.13 -41.75
N ALA A 549 -29.16 39.24 -40.84
CA ALA A 549 -30.56 38.89 -40.57
C ALA A 549 -31.17 39.67 -39.39
N CYS A 550 -30.35 40.44 -38.64
CA CYS A 550 -30.79 41.22 -37.48
C CYS A 550 -29.85 42.39 -37.19
N SER A 551 -30.40 43.53 -36.75
CA SER A 551 -29.63 44.75 -36.51
C SER A 551 -28.46 44.52 -35.55
N GLY A 552 -27.24 44.89 -35.97
CA GLY A 552 -26.03 44.81 -35.16
C GLY A 552 -25.26 43.49 -35.22
N SER A 553 -25.81 42.44 -35.85
CA SER A 553 -25.10 41.17 -36.09
C SER A 553 -24.86 40.97 -37.59
N TRP A 554 -23.60 40.92 -37.98
CA TRP A 554 -23.18 40.80 -39.38
C TRP A 554 -22.37 39.52 -39.55
N VAL A 555 -22.77 38.70 -40.53
CA VAL A 555 -22.00 37.54 -40.95
C VAL A 555 -21.21 37.94 -42.20
N PRO A 556 -19.88 38.02 -42.13
CA PRO A 556 -19.06 38.33 -43.29
C PRO A 556 -18.97 37.12 -44.22
N SER A 557 -18.99 37.38 -45.53
CA SER A 557 -18.46 36.44 -46.49
C SER A 557 -16.95 36.31 -46.30
N LYS A 558 -16.36 35.27 -46.90
CA LYS A 558 -14.91 35.28 -47.11
C LYS A 558 -14.47 36.43 -48.01
N GLU A 559 -13.22 36.84 -47.87
CA GLU A 559 -12.59 37.80 -48.76
C GLU A 559 -12.12 37.11 -50.04
N VAL A 560 -12.33 37.78 -51.17
CA VAL A 560 -11.88 37.35 -52.49
C VAL A 560 -10.89 38.40 -53.01
N GLN A 561 -9.65 37.97 -53.23
CA GLN A 561 -8.60 38.77 -53.86
C GLN A 561 -8.82 38.77 -55.37
N ILE A 562 -8.71 39.93 -56.01
CA ILE A 562 -8.77 40.07 -57.48
C ILE A 562 -7.41 40.60 -58.01
N ASP A 563 -6.80 39.92 -58.98
CA ASP A 563 -5.48 40.23 -59.57
C ASP A 563 -5.45 40.17 -61.13
N PHE A 564 -4.46 40.82 -61.78
CA PHE A 564 -4.28 40.85 -63.25
C PHE A 564 -2.81 40.53 -63.71
N ILE A 565 -2.51 39.59 -64.66
CA ILE A 565 -1.18 38.86 -64.82
C ILE A 565 -0.50 38.74 -66.25
N LYS A 566 0.84 38.46 -66.36
CA LYS A 566 1.74 38.21 -67.57
C LYS A 566 2.56 36.84 -67.55
N MET A 567 3.18 36.32 -68.66
CA MET A 567 3.69 34.90 -68.86
C MET A 567 5.17 34.52 -68.43
N PRO A 568 5.47 33.27 -67.92
CA PRO A 568 6.79 32.82 -67.37
C PRO A 568 7.60 31.67 -68.11
N VAL A 569 8.88 31.41 -67.71
CA VAL A 569 9.90 30.48 -68.32
C VAL A 569 9.95 29.07 -67.67
N PRO A 570 10.00 27.92 -68.41
CA PRO A 570 9.93 26.57 -67.84
C PRO A 570 11.10 26.10 -66.97
N LEU A 571 10.77 25.38 -65.90
CA LEU A 571 11.66 24.73 -64.95
C LEU A 571 11.73 23.22 -65.20
N LEU A 572 12.94 22.65 -65.16
CA LEU A 572 13.17 21.21 -65.32
C LEU A 572 13.62 20.60 -63.98
N THR A 573 12.92 19.56 -63.52
CA THR A 573 13.15 18.97 -62.19
C THR A 573 13.27 17.45 -62.28
N PRO A 574 14.34 16.82 -61.76
CA PRO A 574 14.38 15.38 -61.55
C PRO A 574 13.51 14.98 -60.36
N ASP A 575 12.91 13.79 -60.40
CA ASP A 575 12.04 13.27 -59.35
C ASP A 575 12.77 12.94 -58.04
N LYS A 576 14.09 12.71 -58.09
CA LYS A 576 14.93 12.51 -56.91
C LYS A 576 16.25 13.27 -57.05
N ALA A 577 16.81 13.67 -55.91
CA ALA A 577 18.13 14.31 -55.84
C ALA A 577 19.27 13.32 -56.15
N ALA A 578 19.09 12.03 -55.85
CA ALA A 578 20.03 10.96 -56.15
C ALA A 578 19.28 9.61 -56.25
N TYR A 579 19.87 8.63 -56.94
CA TYR A 579 19.23 7.36 -57.28
C TYR A 579 20.09 6.18 -56.83
N CYS A 580 19.47 5.07 -56.40
CA CYS A 580 20.20 3.82 -56.15
C CYS A 580 20.57 3.16 -57.49
N ASN A 581 21.71 2.48 -57.57
CA ASN A 581 22.08 1.74 -58.78
C ASN A 581 20.98 0.73 -59.19
N GLY A 582 20.49 0.82 -60.43
CA GLY A 582 19.37 0.03 -60.95
C GLY A 582 18.00 0.73 -60.91
N GLU A 583 17.88 1.90 -60.29
CA GLU A 583 16.66 2.73 -60.34
C GLU A 583 16.54 3.49 -61.67
N GLN A 584 15.33 3.98 -61.97
CA GLN A 584 15.04 4.85 -63.12
C GLN A 584 14.79 6.29 -62.62
N ALA A 585 15.38 7.27 -63.27
CA ALA A 585 15.14 8.68 -63.01
C ALA A 585 14.03 9.23 -63.92
N ILE A 586 13.14 10.06 -63.38
CA ILE A 586 12.05 10.71 -64.10
C ILE A 586 12.28 12.22 -64.07
N LEU A 587 12.47 12.81 -65.25
CA LEU A 587 12.61 14.25 -65.41
C LEU A 587 11.26 14.86 -65.76
N SER A 588 10.85 15.92 -65.07
CA SER A 588 9.57 16.59 -65.28
C SER A 588 9.76 18.06 -65.64
N ALA A 589 9.18 18.47 -66.76
CA ALA A 589 9.14 19.84 -67.24
C ALA A 589 7.90 20.55 -66.69
N THR A 590 8.10 21.60 -65.89
CA THR A 590 7.02 22.40 -65.33
C THR A 590 7.20 23.84 -65.76
N VAL A 591 6.21 24.43 -66.43
CA VAL A 591 6.18 25.88 -66.62
C VAL A 591 5.78 26.51 -65.28
N PRO A 592 6.67 27.24 -64.58
CA PRO A 592 6.37 27.82 -63.29
C PRO A 592 5.34 28.91 -63.52
N ILE A 593 4.11 28.61 -63.17
CA ILE A 593 3.06 29.61 -63.10
C ILE A 593 3.54 30.61 -62.03
N ASP A 594 3.38 31.91 -62.28
CA ASP A 594 3.64 32.89 -61.23
C ASP A 594 2.84 32.50 -59.97
N ALA A 595 3.38 32.83 -58.79
CA ALA A 595 3.04 32.23 -57.50
C ALA A 595 1.55 32.28 -57.08
N THR A 596 0.71 32.86 -57.91
CA THR A 596 -0.72 32.98 -57.72
C THR A 596 -1.51 31.91 -58.54
N GLY A 597 -0.88 31.09 -59.39
CA GLY A 597 -1.44 29.78 -59.82
C GLY A 597 -2.59 29.75 -60.85
N ILE A 598 -2.74 30.73 -61.75
CA ILE A 598 -3.70 30.59 -62.87
C ILE A 598 -3.03 31.03 -64.15
N VAL A 599 -2.46 30.05 -64.83
CA VAL A 599 -2.37 30.02 -66.28
C VAL A 599 -2.52 28.56 -66.73
N ASN A 600 -3.75 28.06 -66.72
CA ASN A 600 -4.09 26.76 -67.32
C ASN A 600 -4.25 26.93 -68.84
N TRP A 601 -3.16 27.30 -69.54
CA TRP A 601 -3.13 27.25 -71.00
C TRP A 601 -2.62 25.88 -71.45
N GLN A 602 -3.37 24.83 -71.09
CA GLN A 602 -3.16 23.52 -71.73
C GLN A 602 -4.00 23.42 -73.01
N PRO A 603 -3.47 22.76 -74.06
CA PRO A 603 -2.22 22.00 -74.07
C PRO A 603 -0.97 22.84 -74.42
N TYR A 604 0.08 22.69 -73.61
CA TYR A 604 1.44 23.12 -73.98
C TYR A 604 2.14 22.03 -74.81
N GLN A 605 3.00 22.39 -75.77
CA GLN A 605 3.80 21.43 -76.55
C GLN A 605 5.26 21.37 -76.04
N TYR A 606 5.83 20.17 -75.88
CA TYR A 606 7.17 19.93 -75.28
C TYR A 606 8.17 19.30 -76.26
N ARG A 607 9.45 19.64 -76.11
CA ARG A 607 10.59 19.02 -76.83
C ARG A 607 11.82 18.85 -75.93
N TRP A 608 12.43 17.66 -75.93
CA TRP A 608 13.51 17.28 -74.99
C TRP A 608 14.86 17.02 -75.65
N TYR A 609 15.95 17.29 -74.92
CA TYR A 609 17.33 17.11 -75.39
C TYR A 609 18.17 16.33 -74.36
N LYS A 610 19.05 15.43 -74.84
CA LYS A 610 20.14 14.80 -74.06
C LYS A 610 21.49 15.20 -74.64
N ASP A 611 22.37 15.75 -73.81
CA ASP A 611 23.72 16.19 -74.17
C ASP A 611 23.74 17.05 -75.45
N GLY A 612 22.72 17.92 -75.59
CA GLY A 612 22.52 18.82 -76.73
C GLY A 612 21.78 18.23 -77.94
N VAL A 613 21.51 16.92 -77.98
CA VAL A 613 20.84 16.25 -79.10
C VAL A 613 19.34 16.10 -78.82
N LEU A 614 18.50 16.45 -79.81
CA LEU A 614 17.05 16.34 -79.73
C LEU A 614 16.61 14.86 -79.65
N LEU A 615 15.72 14.57 -78.71
CA LEU A 615 15.08 13.26 -78.54
C LEU A 615 13.75 13.26 -79.30
N ASN A 616 13.78 12.89 -80.59
CA ASN A 616 12.67 13.05 -81.55
C ASN A 616 11.31 12.42 -81.16
N SER A 617 11.28 11.51 -80.18
CA SER A 617 10.07 10.84 -79.70
C SER A 617 9.58 11.32 -78.34
N ALA A 618 10.26 12.26 -77.70
CA ALA A 618 9.92 12.77 -76.38
C ALA A 618 9.14 14.10 -76.49
N THR A 619 7.81 14.01 -76.46
CA THR A 619 6.88 15.15 -76.57
C THR A 619 5.98 15.34 -75.35
N ALA A 620 6.08 14.47 -74.36
CA ALA A 620 5.37 14.58 -73.09
C ALA A 620 6.04 15.59 -72.15
N ALA A 621 5.32 16.02 -71.13
CA ALA A 621 5.87 16.87 -70.06
C ALA A 621 6.89 16.13 -69.16
N THR A 622 7.08 14.82 -69.34
CA THR A 622 8.01 14.00 -68.55
C THR A 622 8.89 13.11 -69.45
N LEU A 623 10.07 12.73 -68.94
CA LEU A 623 11.04 11.88 -69.61
C LEU A 623 11.70 10.91 -68.61
N ASN A 624 11.63 9.60 -68.90
CA ASN A 624 12.25 8.56 -68.07
C ASN A 624 13.66 8.21 -68.59
N VAL A 625 14.66 8.16 -67.71
CA VAL A 625 16.06 7.94 -68.06
C VAL A 625 16.74 6.94 -67.11
N THR A 626 17.55 6.03 -67.67
CA THR A 626 18.29 4.99 -66.93
C THR A 626 19.80 5.11 -67.10
N GLN A 627 20.25 6.12 -67.85
CA GLN A 627 21.66 6.39 -68.12
C GLN A 627 22.05 7.77 -67.58
N PRO A 628 23.27 7.93 -67.06
CA PRO A 628 23.78 9.25 -66.69
C PRO A 628 23.94 10.16 -67.93
N GLY A 629 23.78 11.48 -67.74
CA GLY A 629 23.89 12.50 -68.80
C GLY A 629 23.27 13.86 -68.41
N LYS A 630 23.34 14.86 -69.30
CA LYS A 630 22.71 16.19 -69.13
C LYS A 630 21.44 16.35 -69.98
N TYR A 631 20.37 16.94 -69.42
CA TYR A 631 19.05 17.03 -70.07
C TYR A 631 18.42 18.44 -69.98
N LYS A 632 17.65 18.87 -71.00
CA LYS A 632 16.83 20.12 -71.03
C LYS A 632 15.52 20.02 -71.86
N VAL A 633 14.59 20.97 -71.68
CA VAL A 633 13.25 20.98 -72.30
C VAL A 633 12.76 22.38 -72.79
N GLU A 634 11.99 22.41 -73.88
CA GLU A 634 11.37 23.61 -74.49
C GLU A 634 9.82 23.51 -74.49
N VAL A 635 9.10 24.63 -74.29
CA VAL A 635 7.62 24.68 -74.15
C VAL A 635 6.95 25.81 -74.96
N THR A 636 5.75 25.55 -75.55
CA THR A 636 4.93 26.51 -76.36
C THR A 636 3.46 26.62 -75.86
N SER A 637 2.85 27.82 -75.82
CA SER A 637 1.47 28.10 -75.31
C SER A 637 0.36 28.24 -76.38
N CYS A 638 -0.92 28.28 -75.97
CA CYS A 638 -2.09 28.30 -76.86
C CYS A 638 -2.30 29.60 -77.66
N THR A 639 -1.60 30.68 -77.32
CA THR A 639 -1.57 31.94 -78.08
C THR A 639 -0.33 32.06 -78.96
N GLY A 640 0.56 31.04 -78.97
CA GLY A 640 1.69 30.91 -79.91
C GLY A 640 3.08 31.31 -79.37
N ASN A 641 3.22 31.65 -78.09
CA ASN A 641 4.51 32.10 -77.51
C ASN A 641 5.34 30.92 -76.95
N THR A 642 6.69 30.96 -77.04
CA THR A 642 7.62 29.88 -76.60
C THR A 642 8.59 30.29 -75.49
N ALA A 643 9.08 29.33 -74.68
CA ALA A 643 10.13 29.49 -73.67
C ALA A 643 10.91 28.17 -73.38
N THR A 644 12.20 28.25 -72.97
CA THR A 644 13.13 27.09 -72.83
C THR A 644 13.81 27.01 -71.44
N SER A 645 14.07 25.80 -70.93
CA SER A 645 14.66 25.53 -69.60
C SER A 645 16.19 25.53 -69.55
N ALA A 646 16.75 25.53 -68.33
CA ALA A 646 18.17 25.20 -68.06
C ALA A 646 18.46 23.67 -68.10
N GLU A 647 19.74 23.27 -68.11
CA GLU A 647 20.21 21.86 -68.17
C GLU A 647 20.40 21.20 -66.77
N VAL A 648 20.10 19.90 -66.64
CA VAL A 648 20.19 19.10 -65.39
C VAL A 648 21.01 17.80 -65.58
N GLN A 649 21.85 17.40 -64.60
CA GLN A 649 22.74 16.22 -64.65
C GLN A 649 22.31 15.07 -63.72
N ILE A 650 22.40 13.79 -64.15
CA ILE A 650 21.89 12.58 -63.44
C ILE A 650 22.99 11.52 -63.13
N SER A 651 22.96 10.86 -61.95
CA SER A 651 23.93 9.84 -61.45
C SER A 651 23.34 8.83 -60.40
N PHE A 652 24.01 7.69 -60.10
CA PHE A 652 23.52 6.56 -59.26
C PHE A 652 24.49 6.07 -58.12
N ILE A 653 24.00 5.56 -56.96
CA ILE A 653 24.73 5.24 -55.67
C ILE A 653 24.63 3.74 -55.23
N THR A 654 25.63 3.18 -54.50
CA THR A 654 25.69 1.77 -53.94
C THR A 654 26.12 1.71 -52.45
N LEU A 655 25.56 0.79 -51.61
CA LEU A 655 25.83 0.62 -50.14
C LEU A 655 26.44 -0.75 -49.74
N ALA A 656 27.18 -0.81 -48.62
CA ALA A 656 27.77 -2.04 -48.03
C ALA A 656 26.91 -2.67 -46.89
N VAL A 657 27.07 -3.98 -46.61
CA VAL A 657 26.29 -4.72 -45.59
C VAL A 657 26.91 -4.58 -44.18
N PRO A 658 26.11 -4.27 -43.12
CA PRO A 658 26.64 -4.10 -41.76
C PRO A 658 26.89 -5.42 -41.00
N VAL A 659 27.82 -5.39 -40.03
CA VAL A 659 28.25 -6.56 -39.23
C VAL A 659 28.19 -6.23 -37.73
N ILE A 660 27.73 -7.19 -36.91
CA ILE A 660 27.63 -7.07 -35.44
C ILE A 660 28.85 -7.68 -34.75
N LYS A 661 29.42 -6.99 -33.76
CA LYS A 661 30.52 -7.46 -32.90
C LYS A 661 30.14 -7.35 -31.42
N ALA A 662 30.26 -8.45 -30.69
CA ALA A 662 30.10 -8.49 -29.23
C ALA A 662 31.43 -8.19 -28.51
N ASP A 663 31.38 -7.62 -27.31
CA ASP A 663 32.57 -7.35 -26.48
C ASP A 663 33.12 -8.60 -25.79
N LYS A 664 32.26 -9.57 -25.46
CA LYS A 664 32.65 -10.88 -24.93
C LYS A 664 32.11 -12.03 -25.79
N PRO A 665 32.80 -13.19 -25.77
CA PRO A 665 32.35 -14.37 -26.49
C PRO A 665 31.13 -15.07 -25.85
N ALA A 666 30.86 -14.88 -24.56
CA ALA A 666 29.71 -15.43 -23.85
C ALA A 666 29.40 -14.62 -22.56
N TYR A 667 28.20 -14.80 -22.00
CA TYR A 667 27.68 -14.04 -20.84
C TYR A 667 26.96 -14.95 -19.85
N CYS A 668 27.05 -14.62 -18.57
CA CYS A 668 26.35 -15.30 -17.47
C CYS A 668 25.05 -14.57 -17.13
N VAL A 669 24.05 -15.28 -16.62
CA VAL A 669 22.82 -14.64 -16.09
C VAL A 669 23.21 -13.59 -15.03
N GLY A 670 22.89 -12.32 -15.31
CA GLY A 670 23.27 -11.15 -14.49
C GLY A 670 24.29 -10.22 -15.16
N ASP A 671 25.00 -10.68 -16.19
CA ASP A 671 25.91 -9.85 -16.99
C ASP A 671 25.16 -8.85 -17.88
N VAL A 672 25.89 -7.83 -18.34
CA VAL A 672 25.45 -6.90 -19.38
C VAL A 672 26.38 -7.07 -20.59
N ALA A 673 25.80 -7.34 -21.76
CA ALA A 673 26.48 -7.53 -23.04
C ALA A 673 26.55 -6.23 -23.85
N THR A 674 27.68 -5.98 -24.52
CA THR A 674 27.85 -4.84 -25.43
C THR A 674 27.93 -5.32 -26.88
N LEU A 675 26.97 -4.94 -27.72
CA LEU A 675 27.00 -5.21 -29.16
C LEU A 675 27.33 -3.92 -29.93
N SER A 676 28.14 -4.00 -30.99
CA SER A 676 28.60 -2.85 -31.78
C SER A 676 28.66 -3.13 -33.29
N THR A 677 28.65 -2.05 -34.09
CA THR A 677 28.76 -2.06 -35.57
C THR A 677 29.86 -1.08 -36.01
N PRO A 678 30.59 -1.33 -37.12
CA PRO A 678 31.63 -0.40 -37.59
C PRO A 678 31.06 0.91 -38.18
N PHE A 679 29.75 0.97 -38.42
CA PHE A 679 29.09 2.18 -38.89
C PHE A 679 28.93 3.16 -37.74
N VAL A 680 29.31 4.42 -37.98
CA VAL A 680 29.17 5.52 -37.04
C VAL A 680 28.07 6.46 -37.51
N ASN A 681 27.40 7.11 -36.56
CA ASN A 681 26.40 8.11 -36.87
C ASN A 681 27.08 9.45 -37.21
N ASP A 682 27.66 9.54 -38.41
CA ASP A 682 28.29 10.75 -38.96
C ASP A 682 27.31 11.62 -39.78
N GLY A 683 26.02 11.27 -39.78
CA GLY A 683 24.97 11.91 -40.57
C GLY A 683 24.79 11.33 -41.98
N THR A 684 25.65 10.41 -42.42
CA THR A 684 25.52 9.75 -43.73
C THR A 684 24.50 8.60 -43.69
N TYR A 685 24.42 7.90 -42.56
CA TYR A 685 23.58 6.72 -42.37
C TYR A 685 22.73 6.83 -41.11
N THR A 686 21.53 6.28 -41.15
CA THR A 686 20.74 5.96 -39.95
C THR A 686 21.04 4.52 -39.55
N ILE A 687 21.34 4.28 -38.27
CA ILE A 687 21.66 2.96 -37.72
C ILE A 687 20.51 2.54 -36.79
N ASN A 688 19.91 1.38 -37.01
CA ASN A 688 18.87 0.85 -36.12
C ASN A 688 19.25 -0.54 -35.63
N TRP A 689 19.30 -0.72 -34.32
CA TRP A 689 19.36 -2.05 -33.71
C TRP A 689 17.96 -2.60 -33.53
N LEU A 690 17.78 -3.89 -33.82
CA LEU A 690 16.51 -4.57 -33.72
C LEU A 690 16.67 -5.83 -32.86
N ILE A 691 15.60 -6.22 -32.16
CA ILE A 691 15.46 -7.49 -31.45
C ILE A 691 14.21 -8.22 -31.99
N GLY A 692 14.38 -9.46 -32.46
CA GLY A 692 13.26 -10.23 -33.03
C GLY A 692 12.58 -9.55 -34.23
N GLY A 693 13.33 -8.71 -34.97
CA GLY A 693 12.81 -7.93 -36.10
C GLY A 693 12.20 -6.57 -35.75
N SER A 694 12.07 -6.25 -34.46
CA SER A 694 11.53 -4.96 -33.99
C SER A 694 12.63 -4.01 -33.57
N VAL A 695 12.56 -2.75 -34.00
CA VAL A 695 13.55 -1.71 -33.64
C VAL A 695 13.54 -1.47 -32.12
N ILE A 696 14.71 -1.43 -31.52
CA ILE A 696 14.92 -1.04 -30.12
C ILE A 696 15.01 0.48 -30.08
N PRO A 697 13.99 1.22 -29.59
CA PRO A 697 13.92 2.67 -29.78
C PRO A 697 15.07 3.43 -29.09
N SER A 698 15.48 2.96 -27.91
CA SER A 698 16.59 3.54 -27.13
C SER A 698 17.96 3.33 -27.77
N ALA A 699 18.07 2.45 -28.76
CA ALA A 699 19.30 2.10 -29.45
C ALA A 699 19.45 2.77 -30.83
N LYS A 700 18.52 3.66 -31.19
CA LYS A 700 18.54 4.31 -32.49
C LYS A 700 19.78 5.18 -32.65
N ASN A 701 20.42 5.06 -33.82
CA ASN A 701 21.62 5.77 -34.22
C ASN A 701 22.84 5.57 -33.31
N LEU A 702 22.84 4.51 -32.50
CA LEU A 702 24.00 4.14 -31.70
C LEU A 702 24.86 3.13 -32.46
N SER A 703 26.16 3.36 -32.50
CA SER A 703 27.13 2.38 -33.01
C SER A 703 27.37 1.22 -32.03
N SER A 704 26.91 1.34 -30.78
CA SER A 704 26.97 0.28 -29.76
C SER A 704 25.82 0.34 -28.75
N ILE A 705 25.42 -0.81 -28.21
CA ILE A 705 24.30 -0.97 -27.28
C ILE A 705 24.65 -1.89 -26.11
N LEU A 706 24.06 -1.63 -24.94
CA LEU A 706 24.18 -2.46 -23.72
C LEU A 706 22.89 -3.25 -23.49
N LEU A 707 23.01 -4.55 -23.25
CA LEU A 707 21.87 -5.48 -23.22
C LEU A 707 21.99 -6.45 -22.04
N SER A 708 20.89 -6.67 -21.32
CA SER A 708 20.79 -7.66 -20.25
C SER A 708 19.73 -8.74 -20.54
N THR A 709 19.11 -8.69 -21.72
CA THR A 709 18.03 -9.60 -22.11
C THR A 709 18.45 -10.48 -23.30
N PRO A 710 18.25 -11.81 -23.23
CA PRO A 710 18.56 -12.69 -24.34
C PRO A 710 17.62 -12.40 -25.53
N GLY A 711 18.12 -12.59 -26.76
CA GLY A 711 17.36 -12.30 -27.97
C GLY A 711 18.18 -12.39 -29.24
N SER A 712 17.50 -12.34 -30.39
CA SER A 712 18.13 -12.32 -31.70
C SER A 712 18.22 -10.89 -32.22
N TYR A 713 19.44 -10.33 -32.27
CA TYR A 713 19.68 -8.93 -32.57
C TYR A 713 20.18 -8.73 -34.00
N THR A 714 19.63 -7.76 -34.72
CA THR A 714 20.15 -7.32 -36.04
C THR A 714 20.47 -5.83 -36.01
N VAL A 715 21.29 -5.37 -36.95
CA VAL A 715 21.51 -3.94 -37.19
C VAL A 715 21.19 -3.62 -38.66
N SER A 716 20.37 -2.60 -38.89
CA SER A 716 20.10 -2.08 -40.23
C SER A 716 20.70 -0.69 -40.40
N ILE A 717 21.23 -0.44 -41.59
CA ILE A 717 21.69 0.87 -42.02
C ILE A 717 20.88 1.33 -43.22
N SER A 718 20.53 2.61 -43.25
CA SER A 718 19.92 3.25 -44.41
C SER A 718 20.67 4.54 -44.73
N SER A 719 20.91 4.79 -46.02
CA SER A 719 21.44 6.07 -46.50
C SER A 719 20.47 7.19 -46.12
N ASN A 720 21.00 8.32 -45.67
CA ASN A 720 20.17 9.50 -45.42
C ASN A 720 19.91 10.33 -46.70
N LEU A 721 20.63 10.04 -47.79
CA LEU A 721 20.48 10.72 -49.08
C LEU A 721 19.59 9.97 -50.08
N THR A 722 19.38 8.67 -49.87
CA THR A 722 18.62 7.79 -50.77
C THR A 722 17.82 6.77 -49.96
N SER A 723 16.86 6.10 -50.58
CA SER A 723 16.07 5.03 -49.95
C SER A 723 16.82 3.71 -49.81
N CYS A 724 18.09 3.63 -50.19
CA CYS A 724 18.82 2.37 -50.13
C CYS A 724 19.10 1.99 -48.66
N SER A 725 18.86 0.73 -48.30
CA SER A 725 19.13 0.18 -46.97
C SER A 725 19.73 -1.22 -47.07
N GLN A 726 20.45 -1.62 -46.01
CA GLN A 726 21.06 -2.94 -45.84
C GLN A 726 20.94 -3.36 -44.38
N SER A 727 20.85 -4.66 -44.14
CA SER A 727 20.73 -5.23 -42.78
C SER A 727 21.76 -6.32 -42.57
N SER A 728 22.25 -6.43 -41.34
CA SER A 728 23.14 -7.51 -40.94
C SER A 728 22.38 -8.84 -40.86
N VAL A 729 23.14 -9.94 -40.82
CA VAL A 729 22.63 -11.20 -40.28
C VAL A 729 22.33 -11.07 -38.79
N ALA A 730 21.49 -11.95 -38.26
CA ALA A 730 21.08 -11.93 -36.85
C ALA A 730 22.15 -12.50 -35.91
N TYR A 731 22.38 -11.80 -34.79
CA TYR A 731 23.27 -12.20 -33.70
C TYR A 731 22.45 -12.75 -32.53
N PRO A 732 22.55 -14.05 -32.21
CA PRO A 732 21.84 -14.63 -31.07
C PRO A 732 22.58 -14.33 -29.76
N LEU A 733 22.03 -13.45 -28.92
CA LEU A 733 22.52 -13.17 -27.57
C LEU A 733 21.81 -14.08 -26.56
N SER A 734 22.57 -14.85 -25.81
CA SER A 734 22.10 -15.69 -24.70
C SER A 734 22.90 -15.41 -23.43
N PHE A 735 22.28 -15.68 -22.28
CA PHE A 735 22.91 -15.64 -20.97
C PHE A 735 22.86 -17.03 -20.35
N ASP A 736 24.02 -17.58 -20.03
CA ASP A 736 24.13 -18.94 -19.50
C ASP A 736 23.77 -18.95 -18.01
N PRO A 737 22.86 -19.83 -17.57
CA PRO A 737 22.51 -19.93 -16.16
C PRO A 737 23.70 -20.42 -15.33
N PRO A 738 23.75 -20.08 -14.03
CA PRO A 738 24.79 -20.58 -13.15
C PRO A 738 24.81 -22.12 -13.11
N PRO A 739 25.99 -22.77 -13.21
CA PRO A 739 26.11 -24.22 -13.20
C PRO A 739 25.58 -24.83 -11.90
N SER A 740 24.90 -25.96 -12.01
CA SER A 740 24.44 -26.73 -10.84
C SER A 740 25.59 -27.58 -10.29
N LEU A 741 26.19 -27.12 -9.19
CA LEU A 741 27.22 -27.85 -8.43
C LEU A 741 26.59 -28.51 -7.20
N ILE A 742 26.77 -29.83 -7.05
CA ILE A 742 26.32 -30.58 -5.88
C ILE A 742 27.55 -31.14 -5.15
N LEU A 743 27.67 -30.82 -3.87
CA LEU A 743 28.64 -31.46 -2.98
C LEU A 743 27.95 -32.65 -2.32
N GLU A 744 28.56 -33.83 -2.40
CA GLU A 744 28.06 -35.00 -1.70
C GLU A 744 28.14 -34.74 -0.19
N ARG A 745 26.99 -34.77 0.50
CA ARG A 745 26.90 -34.46 1.93
C ARG A 745 27.61 -35.54 2.72
N ILE A 746 28.57 -35.16 3.58
CA ILE A 746 29.09 -36.06 4.61
C ILE A 746 27.96 -36.30 5.61
N ILE A 747 27.24 -37.41 5.47
CA ILE A 747 26.24 -37.83 6.45
C ILE A 747 26.95 -38.45 7.64
N ASN A 748 26.91 -37.72 8.77
CA ASN A 748 27.11 -38.21 10.14
C ASN A 748 28.26 -39.21 10.34
N THR A 749 29.48 -38.81 10.01
CA THR A 749 30.67 -39.44 10.58
C THR A 749 31.29 -38.46 11.55
N THR A 750 31.41 -38.85 12.82
CA THR A 750 32.24 -38.10 13.77
C THR A 750 33.67 -38.20 13.29
N LEU A 751 34.20 -37.11 12.77
CA LEU A 751 35.59 -37.02 12.35
C LEU A 751 36.42 -36.52 13.52
N CYS A 752 37.37 -37.35 13.96
CA CYS A 752 38.25 -37.05 15.08
C CYS A 752 39.61 -36.58 14.57
N ASP A 753 40.29 -35.75 15.37
CA ASP A 753 41.59 -35.18 14.99
C ASP A 753 42.60 -36.27 14.56
N GLY A 754 43.26 -36.06 13.42
CA GLY A 754 44.14 -37.03 12.75
C GLY A 754 43.47 -37.95 11.72
N GLN A 755 42.13 -37.98 11.62
CA GLN A 755 41.41 -38.70 10.56
C GLN A 755 41.39 -37.93 9.23
N THR A 756 40.97 -38.58 8.16
CA THR A 756 40.86 -37.98 6.81
C THR A 756 39.47 -38.19 6.26
N VAL A 757 38.87 -37.17 5.64
CA VAL A 757 37.59 -37.30 4.93
C VAL A 757 37.75 -36.85 3.48
N ASP A 758 37.07 -37.57 2.59
CA ASP A 758 37.01 -37.24 1.18
C ASP A 758 35.80 -36.36 0.90
N LEU A 759 36.03 -35.18 0.32
CA LEU A 759 35.00 -34.29 -0.20
C LEU A 759 34.87 -34.53 -1.69
N LYS A 760 33.64 -34.77 -2.15
CA LYS A 760 33.35 -34.99 -3.56
C LYS A 760 32.37 -33.96 -4.09
N ALA A 761 32.76 -33.34 -5.19
CA ALA A 761 31.98 -32.37 -5.95
C ALA A 761 31.53 -33.03 -7.25
N ASN A 762 30.22 -33.17 -7.43
CA ASN A 762 29.66 -33.70 -8.66
C ASN A 762 29.35 -32.55 -9.63
N TYR A 763 30.17 -32.49 -10.68
CA TYR A 763 29.96 -31.59 -11.80
C TYR A 763 30.24 -32.32 -13.12
N PRO A 764 29.21 -32.78 -13.85
CA PRO A 764 29.39 -33.63 -15.03
C PRO A 764 29.94 -32.88 -16.26
N PHE A 765 30.07 -31.55 -16.21
CA PHE A 765 30.37 -30.71 -17.37
C PHE A 765 31.79 -30.10 -17.36
N GLY A 766 32.66 -30.44 -16.40
CA GLY A 766 34.02 -29.91 -16.36
C GLY A 766 34.79 -30.18 -15.07
N ALA A 767 35.96 -29.56 -14.94
CA ALA A 767 36.80 -29.68 -13.75
C ALA A 767 36.31 -28.78 -12.60
N VAL A 768 36.43 -29.26 -11.37
CA VAL A 768 36.10 -28.53 -10.13
C VAL A 768 37.40 -27.96 -9.58
N LYS A 769 37.44 -26.70 -9.14
CA LYS A 769 38.58 -26.11 -8.45
C LYS A 769 38.26 -25.91 -6.97
N TRP A 770 39.07 -26.48 -6.09
CA TRP A 770 38.89 -26.34 -4.65
C TRP A 770 39.70 -25.17 -4.08
N SER A 771 39.29 -24.64 -2.93
CA SER A 771 40.01 -23.59 -2.18
C SER A 771 41.41 -24.01 -1.73
N THR A 772 41.67 -25.31 -1.68
CA THR A 772 42.98 -25.92 -1.41
C THR A 772 43.92 -25.92 -2.62
N GLY A 773 43.38 -25.64 -3.83
CA GLY A 773 44.13 -25.51 -5.07
C GLY A 773 44.02 -26.70 -6.02
N GLU A 774 43.56 -27.85 -5.54
CA GLU A 774 43.34 -29.05 -6.36
C GLU A 774 42.17 -28.87 -7.34
N THR A 775 42.26 -29.56 -8.47
CA THR A 775 41.31 -29.44 -9.58
C THR A 775 40.53 -30.73 -9.88
N THR A 776 40.60 -31.70 -8.98
CA THR A 776 39.89 -32.98 -9.09
C THR A 776 38.47 -32.87 -8.55
N ASP A 777 37.56 -33.73 -9.00
CA ASP A 777 36.20 -33.84 -8.48
C ASP A 777 36.14 -34.33 -7.02
N LYS A 778 37.28 -34.79 -6.49
CA LYS A 778 37.46 -35.30 -5.13
C LYS A 778 38.74 -34.73 -4.50
N ILE A 779 38.66 -34.31 -3.23
CA ILE A 779 39.82 -33.93 -2.40
C ILE A 779 39.77 -34.65 -1.04
N SER A 780 40.94 -34.90 -0.44
CA SER A 780 41.05 -35.52 0.89
C SER A 780 41.56 -34.48 1.90
N VAL A 781 40.77 -34.17 2.92
CA VAL A 781 41.09 -33.12 3.90
C VAL A 781 41.30 -33.69 5.30
N LYS A 782 42.18 -33.05 6.08
CA LYS A 782 42.57 -33.47 7.44
C LYS A 782 42.39 -32.40 8.52
N GLN A 783 41.98 -31.19 8.12
CA GLN A 783 41.86 -30.04 9.01
C GLN A 783 40.45 -29.48 8.98
N SER A 784 39.99 -29.00 10.14
CA SER A 784 38.71 -28.30 10.26
C SER A 784 38.76 -27.00 9.47
N GLY A 785 37.72 -26.72 8.71
CA GLY A 785 37.65 -25.53 7.88
C GLY A 785 36.52 -25.58 6.87
N THR A 786 36.31 -24.45 6.21
CA THR A 786 35.39 -24.34 5.07
C THR A 786 36.19 -24.54 3.79
N TYR A 787 35.78 -25.54 3.01
CA TYR A 787 36.34 -25.83 1.70
C TYR A 787 35.35 -25.39 0.64
N THR A 788 35.81 -24.59 -0.31
CA THR A 788 34.96 -24.05 -1.38
C THR A 788 35.31 -24.77 -2.67
N ALA A 789 34.33 -25.43 -3.28
CA ALA A 789 34.42 -25.94 -4.64
C ALA A 789 33.88 -24.88 -5.60
N THR A 790 34.65 -24.53 -6.61
CA THR A 790 34.26 -23.58 -7.66
C THR A 790 34.27 -24.32 -9.00
N VAL A 791 33.15 -24.28 -9.70
CA VAL A 791 33.06 -24.76 -11.09
C VAL A 791 32.83 -23.59 -12.01
N LYS A 792 33.38 -23.71 -13.22
CA LYS A 792 33.28 -22.70 -14.26
C LYS A 792 32.65 -23.32 -15.51
N THR A 793 31.61 -22.69 -16.05
CA THR A 793 31.04 -23.10 -17.34
C THR A 793 32.00 -22.77 -18.49
N ALA A 794 31.76 -23.35 -19.67
CA ALA A 794 32.47 -22.97 -20.89
C ALA A 794 32.32 -21.46 -21.23
N ALA A 795 31.20 -20.84 -20.84
CA ALA A 795 30.96 -19.40 -20.96
C ALA A 795 31.67 -18.55 -19.90
N GLY A 796 32.30 -19.18 -18.90
CA GLY A 796 33.08 -18.49 -17.87
C GLY A 796 32.33 -18.18 -16.57
N CYS A 797 31.11 -18.72 -16.38
CA CYS A 797 30.30 -18.48 -15.19
C CYS A 797 30.78 -19.34 -14.02
N GLU A 798 31.14 -18.68 -12.91
CA GLU A 798 31.67 -19.34 -11.72
C GLU A 798 30.60 -19.46 -10.63
N VAL A 799 30.47 -20.66 -10.05
CA VAL A 799 29.62 -20.90 -8.88
C VAL A 799 30.48 -21.50 -7.77
N PRO A 800 30.76 -20.73 -6.70
CA PRO A 800 31.35 -21.28 -5.50
C PRO A 800 30.29 -22.01 -4.67
N LYS A 801 30.68 -23.14 -4.07
CA LYS A 801 29.86 -23.86 -3.10
C LYS A 801 30.71 -24.31 -1.93
N ASP A 802 30.28 -23.93 -0.74
CA ASP A 802 31.00 -24.21 0.49
C ASP A 802 30.54 -25.52 1.13
N ILE A 803 31.51 -26.27 1.67
CA ILE A 803 31.28 -27.36 2.61
C ILE A 803 32.20 -27.19 3.80
N THR A 804 31.62 -27.22 5.00
CA THR A 804 32.38 -27.12 6.24
C THR A 804 32.67 -28.51 6.77
N VAL A 805 33.95 -28.76 7.06
CA VAL A 805 34.41 -29.98 7.73
C VAL A 805 34.86 -29.60 9.13
N GLN A 806 34.41 -30.37 10.12
CA GLN A 806 34.82 -30.20 11.51
C GLN A 806 35.39 -31.52 12.02
N PHE A 807 36.69 -31.50 12.32
CA PHE A 807 37.35 -32.50 13.14
C PHE A 807 37.21 -32.11 14.60
N LEU A 808 36.74 -33.05 15.41
CA LEU A 808 36.61 -32.87 16.85
C LEU A 808 37.93 -33.22 17.52
N PRO A 809 38.33 -32.46 18.56
CA PRO A 809 39.55 -32.76 19.30
C PRO A 809 39.46 -34.15 19.93
N ASN A 810 40.56 -34.90 19.87
CA ASN A 810 40.64 -36.14 20.63
C ASN A 810 40.56 -35.82 22.14
N PRO A 811 39.94 -36.71 22.95
CA PRO A 811 39.92 -36.57 24.39
C PRO A 811 41.31 -36.32 24.98
N VAL A 812 41.41 -35.42 25.95
CA VAL A 812 42.67 -35.22 26.66
C VAL A 812 42.64 -36.08 27.92
N LEU A 813 43.52 -37.08 27.97
CA LEU A 813 43.80 -37.84 29.18
C LEU A 813 45.06 -37.28 29.84
N ASN A 814 44.91 -36.84 31.09
CA ASN A 814 46.02 -36.44 31.93
C ASN A 814 45.82 -37.01 33.33
N MET A 815 46.03 -38.30 33.46
CA MET A 815 46.04 -39.00 34.73
C MET A 815 47.46 -39.05 35.29
N PRO A 816 47.65 -38.73 36.58
CA PRO A 816 48.95 -38.92 37.21
C PRO A 816 49.26 -40.41 37.35
N ASP A 817 50.55 -40.73 37.39
CA ASP A 817 51.02 -42.00 37.91
C ASP A 817 50.57 -42.17 39.36
N ALA A 818 50.34 -43.40 39.78
CA ALA A 818 49.79 -43.70 41.09
C ALA A 818 50.78 -44.52 41.93
N THR A 819 50.58 -44.50 43.24
CA THR A 819 51.42 -45.27 44.16
C THR A 819 50.60 -46.02 45.19
N LEU A 820 51.04 -47.22 45.57
CA LEU A 820 50.44 -47.99 46.67
C LEU A 820 51.51 -48.73 47.46
N CYS A 821 51.23 -49.06 48.72
CA CYS A 821 52.11 -49.87 49.53
C CYS A 821 51.75 -51.36 49.39
N GLN A 822 52.52 -52.10 48.58
CA GLN A 822 52.20 -53.50 48.19
C GLN A 822 52.19 -54.50 49.36
N PHE A 823 52.76 -54.15 50.51
CA PHE A 823 52.85 -55.01 51.70
C PHE A 823 51.65 -54.85 52.65
N THR A 824 50.73 -53.93 52.34
CA THR A 824 49.46 -53.79 53.03
C THR A 824 48.35 -54.24 52.08
N ASN A 825 47.11 -54.36 52.58
CA ASN A 825 45.95 -54.61 51.71
C ASN A 825 45.49 -53.32 50.99
N GLU A 826 46.38 -52.36 50.80
CA GLU A 826 46.10 -51.12 50.12
C GLU A 826 45.85 -51.39 48.64
N GLN A 827 44.76 -50.80 48.14
CA GLN A 827 44.42 -50.81 46.73
C GLN A 827 44.45 -49.39 46.23
N VAL A 828 44.99 -49.18 45.03
CA VAL A 828 44.85 -47.91 44.35
C VAL A 828 43.70 -48.01 43.37
N THR A 829 42.82 -47.02 43.43
CA THR A 829 41.76 -46.86 42.44
C THR A 829 42.16 -45.74 41.50
N LEU A 830 42.52 -46.10 40.28
CA LEU A 830 42.69 -45.13 39.19
C LEU A 830 41.30 -44.67 38.77
N THR A 831 41.04 -43.38 38.88
CA THR A 831 39.77 -42.78 38.44
C THR A 831 40.03 -41.95 37.21
N ALA A 832 39.58 -42.45 36.05
CA ALA A 832 39.61 -41.66 34.83
C ALA A 832 38.73 -40.42 34.96
N PRO A 833 39.02 -39.32 34.25
CA PRO A 833 38.14 -38.16 34.23
C PRO A 833 36.72 -38.56 33.79
N PRO A 834 35.66 -38.02 34.41
CA PRO A 834 34.28 -38.31 34.02
C PRO A 834 33.95 -37.69 32.66
N GLY A 835 32.87 -38.16 32.04
CA GLY A 835 32.33 -37.56 30.80
C GLY A 835 32.62 -38.33 29.51
N PHE A 836 33.32 -39.45 29.59
CA PHE A 836 33.48 -40.37 28.44
C PHE A 836 32.36 -41.40 28.39
N VAL A 837 31.99 -41.81 27.17
CA VAL A 837 30.94 -42.80 26.91
C VAL A 837 31.44 -44.23 27.15
N SER A 838 32.73 -44.48 26.95
CA SER A 838 33.32 -45.78 27.32
C SER A 838 34.74 -45.64 27.84
N TYR A 839 35.10 -46.56 28.73
CA TYR A 839 36.42 -46.70 29.33
C TYR A 839 36.90 -48.12 29.07
N GLN A 840 38.12 -48.25 28.58
CA GLN A 840 38.78 -49.53 28.38
C GLN A 840 40.11 -49.53 29.12
N TRP A 841 40.29 -50.48 30.03
CA TRP A 841 41.50 -50.65 30.80
C TRP A 841 42.22 -51.90 30.29
N ASN A 842 43.46 -51.75 29.84
CA ASN A 842 44.27 -52.80 29.22
C ASN A 842 43.55 -53.52 28.05
N GLY A 843 42.77 -52.75 27.27
CA GLY A 843 42.01 -53.24 26.13
C GLY A 843 40.68 -53.93 26.47
N GLN A 844 40.31 -54.04 27.75
CA GLN A 844 39.04 -54.62 28.20
C GLN A 844 38.05 -53.52 28.61
N THR A 845 36.79 -53.65 28.22
CA THR A 845 35.73 -52.68 28.59
C THR A 845 35.51 -52.68 30.10
N GLY A 846 35.48 -51.49 30.70
CA GLY A 846 35.28 -51.28 32.13
C GLY A 846 34.54 -49.98 32.44
N GLY A 847 34.52 -49.62 33.72
CA GLY A 847 33.95 -48.36 34.20
C GLY A 847 34.98 -47.23 34.29
N GLN A 848 34.56 -46.08 34.82
CA GLN A 848 35.43 -44.91 35.04
C GLN A 848 36.59 -45.21 36.02
N THR A 849 36.40 -46.16 36.93
CA THR A 849 37.42 -46.55 37.90
C THR A 849 38.05 -47.91 37.55
N TYR A 850 39.33 -48.03 37.88
CA TYR A 850 40.06 -49.29 37.83
C TYR A 850 40.85 -49.45 39.13
N THR A 851 40.48 -50.48 39.91
CA THR A 851 41.11 -50.76 41.19
C THR A 851 42.09 -51.92 41.04
N THR A 852 43.31 -51.73 41.51
CA THR A 852 44.34 -52.77 41.54
C THR A 852 45.16 -52.66 42.82
N ASN A 853 45.70 -53.79 43.26
CA ASN A 853 46.67 -53.91 44.35
C ASN A 853 48.05 -54.36 43.84
N THR A 854 48.27 -54.30 42.53
CA THR A 854 49.52 -54.72 41.89
C THR A 854 50.24 -53.54 41.24
N LEU A 855 51.57 -53.59 41.25
CA LEU A 855 52.43 -52.63 40.56
C LEU A 855 52.51 -52.94 39.05
N GLY A 856 52.73 -51.92 38.21
CA GLY A 856 52.88 -52.10 36.77
C GLY A 856 52.25 -50.98 35.93
N GLN A 857 52.14 -51.22 34.63
CA GLN A 857 51.53 -50.28 33.68
C GLN A 857 50.07 -50.64 33.40
N VAL A 858 49.22 -49.64 33.41
CA VAL A 858 47.81 -49.74 33.03
C VAL A 858 47.54 -48.78 31.88
N THR A 859 47.06 -49.29 30.75
CA THR A 859 46.66 -48.45 29.61
C THR A 859 45.16 -48.20 29.65
N LEU A 860 44.79 -46.93 29.77
CA LEU A 860 43.41 -46.47 29.63
C LEU A 860 43.19 -46.02 28.18
N THR A 861 42.13 -46.50 27.55
CA THR A 861 41.56 -45.92 26.33
C THR A 861 40.15 -45.45 26.63
N VAL A 862 39.87 -44.17 26.42
CA VAL A 862 38.51 -43.62 26.57
C VAL A 862 37.93 -43.27 25.21
N THR A 863 36.60 -43.33 25.09
CA THR A 863 35.86 -42.79 23.95
C THR A 863 34.86 -41.77 24.45
N ASP A 864 34.89 -40.55 23.92
CA ASP A 864 33.93 -39.50 24.29
C ASP A 864 32.54 -39.71 23.69
N GLN A 865 31.64 -38.77 23.98
CA GLN A 865 30.27 -38.74 23.45
C GLN A 865 30.17 -38.59 21.93
N ASN A 866 31.23 -38.09 21.31
CA ASN A 866 31.27 -37.93 19.87
C ASN A 866 31.82 -39.19 19.19
N GLY A 867 32.55 -40.05 19.90
CA GLY A 867 33.17 -41.27 19.35
C GLY A 867 34.69 -41.15 19.17
N CYS A 868 35.30 -40.03 19.59
CA CYS A 868 36.74 -39.80 19.50
C CYS A 868 37.47 -40.48 20.65
N LYS A 869 38.65 -41.03 20.35
CA LYS A 869 39.40 -41.89 21.28
C LYS A 869 40.72 -41.27 21.68
N ALA A 870 41.10 -41.50 22.93
CA ALA A 870 42.44 -41.23 23.41
C ALA A 870 42.92 -42.33 24.33
N SER A 871 44.23 -42.59 24.32
CA SER A 871 44.86 -43.59 25.17
C SER A 871 45.99 -42.98 25.98
N GLN A 872 46.07 -43.33 27.26
CA GLN A 872 47.17 -42.97 28.16
C GLN A 872 47.62 -44.21 28.93
N THR A 873 48.93 -44.36 29.11
CA THR A 873 49.52 -45.34 30.02
C THR A 873 49.83 -44.69 31.37
N ILE A 874 49.36 -45.31 32.45
CA ILE A 874 49.57 -44.90 33.84
C ILE A 874 50.51 -45.92 34.49
N ASN A 875 51.58 -45.45 35.13
CA ASN A 875 52.48 -46.30 35.91
C ASN A 875 52.03 -46.34 37.37
N ILE A 876 52.03 -47.54 37.97
CA ILE A 876 51.76 -47.75 39.39
C ILE A 876 53.06 -48.19 40.08
N THR A 877 53.56 -47.37 40.99
CA THR A 877 54.83 -47.58 41.71
C THR A 877 54.64 -47.69 43.24
N SER A 878 55.65 -48.08 44.02
CA SER A 878 55.47 -48.27 45.47
C SER A 878 55.83 -47.01 46.28
N HIS A 879 55.03 -46.70 47.32
CA HIS A 879 55.34 -45.62 48.28
C HIS A 879 55.56 -46.11 49.72
N CYS A 880 55.64 -47.42 49.96
CA CYS A 880 55.92 -47.94 51.31
C CYS A 880 57.21 -47.31 51.87
N LYS A 881 57.19 -46.99 53.16
CA LYS A 881 58.40 -46.59 53.87
C LYS A 881 59.33 -47.80 53.97
N ASP A 882 60.56 -47.65 53.49
CA ASP A 882 61.58 -48.67 53.69
C ASP A 882 61.92 -48.76 55.19
N ILE A 883 61.62 -49.90 55.82
CA ILE A 883 61.94 -50.16 57.22
C ILE A 883 63.24 -50.95 57.29
N HIS A 884 64.23 -50.41 58.00
CA HIS A 884 65.48 -51.11 58.27
C HIS A 884 65.54 -51.53 59.74
N ILE A 885 65.50 -52.84 59.98
CA ILE A 885 65.54 -53.40 61.34
C ILE A 885 66.98 -53.87 61.62
N PRO A 886 67.78 -53.12 62.41
CA PRO A 886 69.09 -53.59 62.81
C PRO A 886 68.94 -54.82 63.69
N ASN A 887 69.78 -55.82 63.49
CA ASN A 887 69.73 -57.07 64.26
C ASN A 887 70.65 -57.06 65.49
N THR A 888 71.33 -55.94 65.79
CA THR A 888 72.28 -55.80 66.90
C THR A 888 72.29 -54.36 67.43
N PHE A 889 72.43 -54.18 68.75
CA PHE A 889 72.71 -52.86 69.37
C PHE A 889 73.54 -53.01 70.67
N THR A 890 74.18 -51.92 71.11
CA THR A 890 75.21 -51.90 72.17
C THR A 890 74.94 -50.90 73.30
N PRO A 891 74.08 -51.19 74.29
CA PRO A 891 73.74 -50.30 75.41
C PRO A 891 74.84 -50.12 76.47
N ASN A 892 76.03 -49.68 76.05
CA ASN A 892 77.23 -49.53 76.88
C ASN A 892 77.42 -48.12 77.47
N GLY A 893 76.66 -47.13 76.97
CA GLY A 893 76.67 -45.74 77.41
C GLY A 893 77.67 -44.84 76.68
N ASP A 894 78.21 -45.26 75.53
CA ASP A 894 79.14 -44.47 74.71
C ASP A 894 78.45 -43.47 73.75
N GLY A 895 77.12 -43.49 73.68
CA GLY A 895 76.29 -42.64 72.84
C GLY A 895 75.98 -43.24 71.46
N VAL A 896 76.52 -44.41 71.11
CA VAL A 896 76.35 -45.05 69.80
C VAL A 896 75.63 -46.40 69.94
N ASN A 897 74.49 -46.55 69.25
CA ASN A 897 73.64 -47.75 69.31
C ASN A 897 73.25 -48.16 70.74
N ASP A 898 73.18 -47.19 71.66
CA ASP A 898 72.78 -47.43 73.05
C ASP A 898 71.30 -47.81 73.20
N LYS A 899 70.52 -47.60 72.14
CA LYS A 899 69.14 -48.04 72.05
C LYS A 899 68.91 -48.72 70.72
N TRP A 900 67.99 -49.67 70.68
CA TRP A 900 67.61 -50.36 69.47
C TRP A 900 66.71 -49.48 68.60
N VAL A 901 67.29 -48.58 67.81
CA VAL A 901 66.53 -47.69 66.92
C VAL A 901 66.19 -48.44 65.64
N ILE A 902 64.90 -48.51 65.28
CA ILE A 902 64.45 -49.09 64.02
C ILE A 902 64.13 -47.96 63.06
N ALA A 903 65.02 -47.76 62.09
CA ALA A 903 64.88 -46.71 61.10
C ALA A 903 63.60 -46.92 60.29
N GLY A 904 62.71 -45.94 60.37
CA GLY A 904 61.41 -45.96 59.73
C GLY A 904 60.23 -46.12 60.70
N LEU A 905 60.45 -46.58 61.94
CA LEU A 905 59.40 -46.79 62.94
C LEU A 905 59.40 -45.76 64.07
N GLU A 906 60.32 -44.79 64.07
CA GLU A 906 60.42 -43.79 65.12
C GLU A 906 59.14 -42.98 65.22
N GLY A 907 58.45 -43.11 66.36
CA GLY A 907 57.21 -42.38 66.62
C GLY A 907 55.96 -42.90 65.90
N ASP A 908 56.05 -44.00 65.14
CA ASP A 908 54.87 -44.62 64.55
C ASP A 908 54.02 -45.25 65.66
N ALA A 909 52.85 -44.70 65.94
CA ALA A 909 51.95 -45.16 66.99
C ALA A 909 51.14 -46.42 66.61
N SER A 910 51.12 -46.77 65.32
CA SER A 910 50.33 -47.87 64.76
C SER A 910 50.98 -49.24 64.92
N VAL A 911 52.28 -49.28 65.19
CA VAL A 911 53.04 -50.52 65.40
C VAL A 911 53.03 -50.97 66.86
N ASN A 912 53.14 -52.26 67.09
CA ASN A 912 53.37 -52.85 68.40
C ASN A 912 54.69 -53.63 68.33
N VAL A 913 55.69 -53.16 69.06
CA VAL A 913 57.02 -53.78 69.12
C VAL A 913 57.13 -54.54 70.41
N LYS A 914 57.38 -55.85 70.30
CA LYS A 914 57.57 -56.75 71.44
C LYS A 914 58.94 -57.41 71.36
N ILE A 915 59.63 -57.51 72.49
CA ILE A 915 60.91 -58.19 72.61
C ILE A 915 60.83 -59.24 73.72
N TYR A 916 61.28 -60.43 73.36
CA TYR A 916 61.24 -61.62 74.20
C TYR A 916 62.66 -62.10 74.50
N ASN A 917 62.88 -62.61 75.71
CA ASN A 917 64.12 -63.29 76.07
C ASN A 917 64.16 -64.72 75.49
N ARG A 918 65.29 -65.42 75.68
CA ARG A 918 65.49 -66.80 75.18
C ARG A 918 64.50 -67.84 75.69
N THR A 919 63.79 -67.57 76.80
CA THR A 919 62.78 -68.48 77.35
C THR A 919 61.36 -68.13 76.87
N GLY A 920 61.21 -67.13 75.99
CA GLY A 920 59.92 -66.65 75.48
C GLY A 920 59.20 -65.68 76.40
N ALA A 921 59.83 -65.19 77.47
CA ALA A 921 59.22 -64.20 78.36
C ALA A 921 59.31 -62.80 77.73
N LEU A 922 58.21 -62.06 77.75
CA LEU A 922 58.14 -60.68 77.27
C LEU A 922 58.89 -59.75 78.23
N ILE A 923 59.92 -59.08 77.72
CA ILE A 923 60.76 -58.18 78.52
C ILE A 923 60.69 -56.73 78.07
N PHE A 924 60.18 -56.46 76.87
CA PHE A 924 59.88 -55.11 76.43
C PHE A 924 58.66 -55.15 75.51
N GLN A 925 57.75 -54.21 75.69
CA GLN A 925 56.64 -53.98 74.79
C GLN A 925 56.42 -52.48 74.67
N SER A 926 56.19 -52.03 73.44
CA SER A 926 55.81 -50.66 73.17
C SER A 926 54.68 -50.63 72.15
N GLN A 927 53.57 -49.99 72.51
CA GLN A 927 52.54 -49.59 71.56
C GLN A 927 52.96 -48.24 70.97
N GLY A 928 53.29 -48.27 69.69
CA GLY A 928 54.13 -47.31 69.01
C GLY A 928 55.62 -47.45 69.34
N TYR A 929 56.53 -46.96 68.49
CA TYR A 929 57.98 -47.05 68.72
C TYR A 929 58.68 -45.69 68.86
N ALA A 930 58.10 -44.81 69.68
CA ALA A 930 58.67 -43.49 69.98
C ALA A 930 59.88 -43.56 70.93
N VAL A 931 59.90 -44.54 71.83
CA VAL A 931 60.99 -44.76 72.77
C VAL A 931 61.64 -46.11 72.45
N PRO A 932 62.81 -46.10 71.78
CA PRO A 932 63.58 -47.30 71.48
C PRO A 932 63.98 -48.06 72.75
N TRP A 933 64.05 -49.39 72.67
CA TRP A 933 64.47 -50.21 73.80
C TRP A 933 65.96 -49.99 74.10
N ASP A 934 66.28 -49.77 75.37
CA ASP A 934 67.64 -49.44 75.85
C ASP A 934 68.38 -50.63 76.46
N GLY A 935 67.84 -51.85 76.29
CA GLY A 935 68.46 -53.04 76.86
C GLY A 935 68.25 -53.20 78.37
N THR A 936 67.22 -52.58 78.93
CA THR A 936 66.84 -52.77 80.35
C THR A 936 65.48 -53.45 80.51
N TYR A 937 65.31 -54.15 81.64
CA TYR A 937 64.03 -54.70 82.10
C TYR A 937 63.89 -54.42 83.59
N GLN A 938 62.77 -53.81 84.00
CA GLN A 938 62.55 -53.34 85.37
C GLN A 938 63.71 -52.47 85.90
N ASN A 939 64.20 -51.55 85.05
CA ASN A 939 65.31 -50.64 85.32
C ASN A 939 66.66 -51.32 85.63
N LYS A 940 66.83 -52.60 85.29
CA LYS A 940 68.11 -53.32 85.37
C LYS A 940 68.56 -53.73 83.97
N LYS A 941 69.87 -53.65 83.71
CA LYS A 941 70.50 -54.16 82.49
C LYS A 941 70.19 -55.65 82.33
N VAL A 942 69.65 -56.06 81.18
CA VAL A 942 69.42 -57.48 80.88
C VAL A 942 70.73 -58.14 80.43
N PRO A 943 70.94 -59.45 80.59
CA PRO A 943 72.20 -60.08 80.17
C PRO A 943 72.50 -59.88 78.68
N ALA A 944 73.77 -59.74 78.31
CA ALA A 944 74.17 -59.80 76.90
C ALA A 944 73.76 -61.15 76.27
N GLY A 945 73.21 -61.11 75.06
CA GLY A 945 72.67 -62.30 74.39
C GLY A 945 71.67 -61.98 73.28
N VAL A 946 71.09 -63.05 72.72
CA VAL A 946 70.09 -62.94 71.64
C VAL A 946 68.68 -62.87 72.22
N TYR A 947 67.94 -61.88 71.74
CA TYR A 947 66.54 -61.61 72.00
C TYR A 947 65.75 -61.77 70.70
N TYR A 948 64.43 -61.90 70.80
CA TYR A 948 63.57 -62.05 69.63
C TYR A 948 62.55 -60.94 69.59
N TYR A 949 62.40 -60.32 68.43
CA TYR A 949 61.43 -59.26 68.25
C TYR A 949 60.26 -59.71 67.38
N VAL A 950 59.10 -59.15 67.68
CA VAL A 950 57.90 -59.23 66.85
C VAL A 950 57.34 -57.83 66.72
N ILE A 951 57.14 -57.40 65.48
CA ILE A 951 56.59 -56.09 65.13
C ILE A 951 55.33 -56.34 64.32
N THR A 952 54.21 -55.85 64.84
CA THR A 952 52.92 -55.90 64.15
C THR A 952 52.39 -54.49 63.94
N ALA A 953 51.94 -54.18 62.72
CA ALA A 953 51.27 -52.91 62.43
C ALA A 953 49.75 -53.11 62.40
N LYS A 954 48.99 -52.15 62.91
CA LYS A 954 47.52 -52.20 62.92
C LYS A 954 46.98 -52.20 61.48
N GLY A 955 46.37 -53.30 61.05
CA GLY A 955 45.81 -53.45 59.70
C GLY A 955 46.75 -54.04 58.64
N ALA A 956 48.00 -54.33 58.97
CA ALA A 956 48.91 -55.04 58.08
C ALA A 956 48.66 -56.56 58.12
N GLY A 957 48.63 -57.22 56.96
CA GLY A 957 48.49 -58.66 56.85
C GLY A 957 49.78 -59.44 57.16
N GLN A 958 50.90 -58.75 57.34
CA GLN A 958 52.23 -59.35 57.51
C GLN A 958 52.86 -58.96 58.85
N VAL A 959 53.41 -59.95 59.55
CA VAL A 959 54.14 -59.79 60.82
C VAL A 959 55.63 -59.79 60.55
N LEU A 960 56.35 -58.76 60.99
CA LEU A 960 57.81 -58.72 60.92
C LEU A 960 58.40 -59.31 62.20
N SER A 961 59.25 -60.32 62.08
CA SER A 961 59.90 -60.95 63.24
C SER A 961 61.34 -61.34 62.92
N GLY A 962 62.17 -61.43 63.96
CA GLY A 962 63.59 -61.73 63.79
C GLY A 962 64.31 -61.81 65.12
N SER A 963 65.63 -61.96 65.06
CA SER A 963 66.52 -61.95 66.23
C SER A 963 67.24 -60.61 66.38
N LEU A 964 67.45 -60.22 67.64
CA LEU A 964 68.15 -59.01 68.05
C LEU A 964 69.23 -59.38 69.06
N THR A 965 70.49 -59.13 68.72
CA THR A 965 71.63 -59.39 69.59
C THR A 965 71.94 -58.15 70.42
N LEU A 966 71.97 -58.30 71.74
CA LEU A 966 72.39 -57.25 72.67
C LEU A 966 73.78 -57.57 73.20
N ILE A 967 74.69 -56.60 73.11
CA ILE A 967 76.08 -56.70 73.58
C ILE A 967 76.40 -55.46 74.41
N TYR A 968 77.17 -55.57 75.50
CA TYR A 968 77.62 -54.39 76.28
C TYR A 968 79.08 -54.06 76.00
#